data_AF-A0ABD6F2D1-F1
#
_entry.id   AF-A0ABD6F2D1-F1
#
_cell.length_a   1.000
_cell.length_b   1.000
_cell.length_c   1.000
_cell.angle_alpha   90.00
_cell.angle_beta   90.00
_cell.angle_gamma   90.00
#
_symmetry.space_group_name_H-M   'P 1'
#
loop_
_entity.id
_entity.type
_entity.pdbx_description
1 polymer ?
#
loop_
_entity_poly.entity_id
_entity_poly.type
_entity_poly.pdbx_seq_one_letter_code
_entity_poly.pdbx_strand_id
1 'polypeptide(L)'
;MTRSIARRRYAVSRPNVPSAAMVHTPLLRKIVWLNELACAGEGADFDAARTELASRRRFIQGVAAGTGLAVTPVWLTALAQTPSRIVIVGAGLAGLTCAYLLRKAGLKPVVYDGAKRLGGRCVTNRTAFPGQHVEEGGEFIEARHTAIRVLANDLGVPLRDEGSDFDLARGDPVYLINDAPYTAAAVYQDLLAIRNQVMSDLAAAPFPTRWDKSTPRAQTLDNMSVAQWIQQYVPGGAASRLGRLLTVAYVNEFGAETNKQSALNLVYTLGTAGGGPPGPLGDKNRRYRVSGGADRLIGELAKRQGSADIHLNHGLTRLARNADGTYALRFSTPGGTQNVTADHVVLALSFAALRSHVDYSAAGFDQRKQMAIGKQAMGEHALLHVQFKERYWWNVLRRTGLGYGEPYQAVWSPTRGQVGTPGILTNSVGGLRARQLNAGPLADHVKQLLEYLDRTLPGVKNMATGTALLSYWVNHTWTRGSRSYYAPGDRLLFGGYEGVPQGRAHFCGEHTSVVTPGTMNGAVETGMRCAEEILQDVAEGGGTVPPPEPEPEPEPQPEPGLPSWVPLPGRVKRLVTANTFAAVDPCPSDTCTYNATYNGIGNDMVLRSFSGGIYNPYYSNYGAIVIHGGGHGNYGGNETYVFDLDTLAFKRLDNPTDHPSLTVKSVPGNLWNLQYCEYIDGQPASSHSFDNLAIIPPGKGGGTRGSLLRAVSMACGKESRSTGYSHIFDLAQPAQRWKRFSVNAYNGNKVPPTGACAYDSKRNCVWQFVHGNAIVGKLDVAAKTWTNYPMAQGMGDLRPDSLTAQYYAPRDIVVLWAYRRTTPKSTGVWVFNPNNPTAGVQRITLTLPIPPSTTSEVIGGDICTHNGRLYLITPADEDAVFEVTIGATATWTVRRLPWEGSAADVSAIGSAIDLVVYTFKRFAYCSKARCFVYIPARNAPVFAFRPPGV
;
A
#
# COMPACT_ATOMS: atom_id res chain seq x y z
N MET A 1 48.48 4.89 -23.58
CA MET A 1 48.24 4.47 -24.98
C MET A 1 47.45 3.17 -24.95
N THR A 2 46.13 3.22 -25.19
CA THR A 2 45.40 2.71 -26.39
C THR A 2 45.35 1.18 -26.48
N ARG A 3 44.27 0.47 -26.88
CA ARG A 3 42.82 0.68 -27.07
C ARG A 3 42.28 -0.70 -27.55
N SER A 4 41.03 -1.02 -27.22
CA SER A 4 40.05 -1.82 -28.03
C SER A 4 40.23 -3.35 -28.20
N ILE A 5 39.27 -4.21 -27.79
CA ILE A 5 37.97 -4.63 -28.41
C ILE A 5 38.09 -5.86 -29.36
N ALA A 6 37.46 -7.00 -29.02
CA ALA A 6 36.37 -7.67 -29.80
C ALA A 6 36.18 -9.20 -29.56
N ARG A 7 35.00 -9.55 -29.05
CA ARG A 7 34.03 -10.64 -29.44
C ARG A 7 34.49 -12.09 -29.67
N ARG A 8 33.80 -13.04 -29.00
CA ARG A 8 32.90 -14.04 -29.65
C ARG A 8 31.98 -14.82 -28.66
N ARG A 9 30.70 -14.81 -29.02
CA ARG A 9 29.54 -15.74 -28.85
C ARG A 9 29.60 -16.87 -27.80
N TYR A 10 28.57 -16.91 -26.95
CA TYR A 10 28.07 -18.12 -26.28
C TYR A 10 26.75 -18.57 -26.89
N ALA A 11 26.71 -19.84 -27.32
CA ALA A 11 25.50 -20.63 -27.42
C ALA A 11 25.40 -21.48 -26.15
N VAL A 12 24.25 -21.48 -25.47
CA VAL A 12 23.97 -22.42 -24.38
C VAL A 12 22.55 -22.97 -24.55
N SER A 13 22.50 -24.29 -24.52
CA SER A 13 21.33 -25.18 -24.57
C SER A 13 20.37 -24.95 -23.40
N ARG A 14 19.07 -25.13 -23.67
CA ARG A 14 18.00 -25.14 -22.66
C ARG A 14 17.87 -26.53 -22.01
N PRO A 15 17.62 -26.64 -20.71
CA PRO A 15 16.91 -27.79 -20.13
C PRO A 15 15.40 -27.50 -20.05
N ASN A 16 14.62 -28.56 -20.31
CA ASN A 16 13.16 -28.60 -20.29
C ASN A 16 12.57 -28.27 -18.90
N VAL A 17 11.50 -27.46 -18.88
CA VAL A 17 10.62 -27.24 -17.72
C VAL A 17 9.33 -28.06 -17.93
N PRO A 18 8.85 -28.84 -16.95
CA PRO A 18 7.60 -29.57 -17.06
C PRO A 18 6.39 -28.64 -17.14
N SER A 19 5.38 -29.04 -17.90
CA SER A 19 4.12 -28.32 -18.13
C SER A 19 3.39 -27.94 -16.85
N ALA A 20 2.92 -26.71 -16.77
CA ALA A 20 2.06 -26.19 -15.72
C ALA A 20 0.77 -27.01 -15.58
N ALA A 21 0.53 -27.56 -14.39
CA ALA A 21 -0.77 -28.09 -14.00
C ALA A 21 -1.78 -26.93 -13.88
N MET A 22 -2.89 -27.03 -14.62
CA MET A 22 -4.00 -26.08 -14.59
C MET A 22 -4.65 -26.04 -13.20
N VAL A 23 -4.80 -24.84 -12.63
CA VAL A 23 -5.46 -24.62 -11.34
C VAL A 23 -6.95 -24.32 -11.58
N HIS A 24 -7.82 -25.12 -10.95
CA HIS A 24 -9.24 -25.31 -11.31
C HIS A 24 -10.28 -24.61 -10.42
N THR A 25 -9.93 -23.68 -9.52
CA THR A 25 -10.95 -23.02 -8.66
C THR A 25 -11.05 -21.49 -8.82
N PRO A 26 -12.27 -20.91 -8.86
CA PRO A 26 -12.50 -19.47 -8.96
C PRO A 26 -11.88 -18.66 -7.81
N LEU A 27 -11.84 -19.23 -6.59
CA LEU A 27 -11.30 -18.59 -5.38
C LEU A 27 -9.78 -18.41 -5.45
N LEU A 28 -9.03 -19.43 -5.90
CA LEU A 28 -7.57 -19.33 -6.05
C LEU A 28 -7.17 -18.40 -7.20
N ARG A 29 -7.95 -18.33 -8.28
CA ARG A 29 -7.71 -17.33 -9.32
C ARG A 29 -7.97 -15.90 -8.82
N LYS A 30 -8.88 -15.71 -7.86
CA LYS A 30 -9.12 -14.43 -7.17
C LYS A 30 -7.97 -14.04 -6.20
N ILE A 31 -7.31 -15.02 -5.60
CA ILE A 31 -6.11 -14.83 -4.75
C ILE A 31 -4.88 -14.50 -5.59
N VAL A 32 -4.64 -15.20 -6.70
CA VAL A 32 -3.57 -14.85 -7.66
C VAL A 32 -3.82 -13.46 -8.26
N TRP A 33 -5.09 -13.14 -8.52
CA TRP A 33 -5.54 -11.83 -8.97
C TRP A 33 -5.22 -10.71 -7.94
N LEU A 34 -5.52 -10.90 -6.64
CA LEU A 34 -5.17 -9.93 -5.59
C LEU A 34 -3.65 -9.82 -5.34
N ASN A 35 -2.89 -10.89 -5.58
CA ASN A 35 -1.44 -10.93 -5.37
C ASN A 35 -0.67 -10.15 -6.47
N GLU A 36 -1.19 -10.14 -7.70
CA GLU A 36 -0.63 -9.36 -8.82
C GLU A 36 -0.87 -7.84 -8.67
N LEU A 37 -1.82 -7.44 -7.81
CA LEU A 37 -2.06 -6.06 -7.40
C LEU A 37 -1.09 -5.53 -6.37
N ALA A 38 -0.70 -6.39 -5.42
CA ALA A 38 0.28 -6.05 -4.41
C ALA A 38 1.67 -5.80 -5.03
N CYS A 39 1.99 -6.50 -6.13
CA CYS A 39 3.24 -6.34 -6.90
C CYS A 39 3.30 -5.05 -7.74
N ALA A 40 2.18 -4.34 -7.83
CA ALA A 40 1.90 -3.32 -8.83
C ALA A 40 2.10 -1.88 -8.30
N GLY A 41 2.19 -1.72 -6.98
CA GLY A 41 2.90 -0.64 -6.30
C GLY A 41 2.49 0.79 -6.58
N GLU A 42 1.21 1.14 -6.55
CA GLU A 42 0.84 2.56 -6.57
C GLU A 42 -0.37 2.84 -5.64
N GLY A 43 -0.17 3.78 -4.70
CA GLY A 43 -1.10 4.13 -3.63
C GLY A 43 -2.10 5.23 -4.00
N ALA A 44 -3.06 5.42 -3.10
CA ALA A 44 -4.05 6.51 -3.00
C ALA A 44 -5.50 6.28 -3.50
N ASP A 45 -5.92 5.05 -3.86
CA ASP A 45 -7.35 4.82 -4.18
C ASP A 45 -7.99 3.55 -3.64
N PHE A 46 -7.28 2.85 -2.76
CA PHE A 46 -7.72 1.54 -2.29
C PHE A 46 -8.93 1.62 -1.36
N ASP A 47 -9.01 2.64 -0.52
CA ASP A 47 -10.06 2.76 0.52
C ASP A 47 -11.43 3.09 -0.07
N ALA A 48 -11.43 3.84 -1.15
CA ALA A 48 -12.60 4.13 -1.95
C ALA A 48 -13.25 2.82 -2.49
N ALA A 49 -12.43 1.90 -3.02
CA ALA A 49 -12.87 0.66 -3.68
C ALA A 49 -13.21 -0.47 -2.73
N ARG A 50 -12.51 -0.52 -1.59
CA ARG A 50 -12.83 -1.48 -0.54
C ARG A 50 -14.17 -1.18 0.14
N THR A 51 -14.53 0.09 0.31
CA THR A 51 -15.76 0.48 1.01
C THR A 51 -17.03 0.09 0.23
N GLU A 52 -16.96 0.03 -1.11
CA GLU A 52 -18.10 -0.40 -1.93
C GLU A 52 -18.27 -1.95 -1.99
N LEU A 53 -17.19 -2.70 -1.76
CA LEU A 53 -17.18 -4.18 -1.83
C LEU A 53 -17.39 -4.88 -0.46
N ALA A 54 -17.21 -4.17 0.66
CA ALA A 54 -17.34 -4.73 2.01
C ALA A 54 -18.80 -4.91 2.50
N SER A 55 -19.80 -4.43 1.74
CA SER A 55 -21.23 -4.48 2.13
C SER A 55 -21.89 -5.86 2.03
N ARG A 56 -21.15 -6.94 1.73
CA ARG A 56 -21.72 -8.28 1.42
C ARG A 56 -21.15 -9.45 2.23
N ARG A 57 -20.57 -9.24 3.42
CA ARG A 57 -20.12 -10.34 4.30
C ARG A 57 -21.12 -10.65 5.43
N ARG A 58 -22.27 -11.26 5.09
CA ARG A 58 -23.10 -12.04 6.04
C ARG A 58 -23.02 -13.57 5.80
N PHE A 59 -22.08 -14.05 4.98
CA PHE A 59 -22.10 -15.45 4.53
C PHE A 59 -21.20 -16.44 5.32
N ILE A 60 -20.45 -16.03 6.34
CA ILE A 60 -19.64 -16.96 7.16
C ILE A 60 -20.11 -16.98 8.62
N GLN A 61 -21.38 -17.34 8.83
CA GLN A 61 -21.87 -17.77 10.15
C GLN A 61 -22.62 -19.11 10.11
N GLY A 62 -22.64 -19.83 8.97
CA GLY A 62 -23.42 -21.06 8.83
C GLY A 62 -22.68 -22.39 9.00
N VAL A 63 -21.34 -22.46 9.12
CA VAL A 63 -20.60 -23.75 8.99
C VAL A 63 -19.66 -24.06 10.16
N ALA A 64 -19.93 -23.62 11.38
CA ALA A 64 -19.12 -24.04 12.53
C ALA A 64 -19.94 -24.40 13.76
N ALA A 65 -20.84 -25.38 13.62
CA ALA A 65 -21.26 -26.23 14.71
C ALA A 65 -21.38 -27.66 14.17
N GLY A 66 -20.44 -28.54 14.52
CA GLY A 66 -20.49 -29.96 14.16
C GLY A 66 -19.12 -30.58 14.00
N THR A 67 -18.61 -31.13 15.09
CA THR A 67 -17.41 -31.97 15.20
C THR A 67 -17.46 -33.20 14.29
N GLY A 68 -16.28 -33.70 13.92
CA GLY A 68 -16.06 -34.58 12.77
C GLY A 68 -16.79 -35.92 12.76
N LEU A 69 -17.15 -36.31 11.54
CA LEU A 69 -17.23 -37.68 11.01
C LEU A 69 -16.98 -37.57 9.50
N ALA A 70 -16.30 -38.55 8.91
CA ALA A 70 -15.94 -38.56 7.50
C ALA A 70 -17.17 -38.36 6.60
N VAL A 71 -17.17 -37.31 5.77
CA VAL A 71 -18.15 -37.14 4.69
C VAL A 71 -17.38 -37.13 3.38
N THR A 72 -17.67 -38.13 2.56
CA THR A 72 -17.40 -38.18 1.12
C THR A 72 -17.77 -36.84 0.44
N PRO A 73 -17.20 -36.47 -0.72
CA PRO A 73 -17.59 -35.25 -1.39
C PRO A 73 -19.03 -35.38 -1.92
N VAL A 74 -20.01 -35.05 -1.09
CA VAL A 74 -21.41 -34.87 -1.49
C VAL A 74 -21.52 -33.47 -2.11
N TRP A 75 -21.01 -33.35 -3.33
CA TRP A 75 -21.44 -32.34 -4.32
C TRP A 75 -21.90 -33.07 -5.58
N LEU A 76 -22.75 -34.07 -5.41
CA LEU A 76 -23.42 -34.79 -6.49
C LEU A 76 -24.80 -35.24 -6.02
N THR A 77 -25.64 -34.28 -5.65
CA THR A 77 -27.11 -34.34 -5.80
C THR A 77 -27.67 -32.95 -5.50
N ALA A 78 -27.47 -32.00 -6.41
CA ALA A 78 -28.45 -30.93 -6.52
C ALA A 78 -29.62 -31.51 -7.30
N LEU A 79 -30.81 -31.54 -6.69
CA LEU A 79 -32.08 -31.59 -7.40
C LEU A 79 -31.98 -30.70 -8.64
N ALA A 80 -32.45 -31.16 -9.78
CA ALA A 80 -32.38 -30.46 -11.06
C ALA A 80 -33.03 -29.06 -10.96
N GLN A 81 -32.28 -28.07 -10.49
CA GLN A 81 -32.60 -26.67 -10.65
C GLN A 81 -32.28 -26.33 -12.10
N THR A 82 -33.29 -25.85 -12.83
CA THR A 82 -33.10 -25.35 -14.18
C THR A 82 -31.97 -24.32 -14.19
N PRO A 83 -30.97 -24.43 -15.09
CA PRO A 83 -29.84 -23.51 -15.11
C PRO A 83 -30.33 -22.08 -15.28
N SER A 84 -29.94 -21.17 -14.36
CA SER A 84 -30.36 -19.77 -14.38
C SER A 84 -29.97 -19.07 -15.68
N ARG A 85 -30.95 -18.44 -16.33
CA ARG A 85 -30.78 -17.65 -17.55
C ARG A 85 -30.24 -16.28 -17.19
N ILE A 86 -28.95 -16.04 -17.46
CA ILE A 86 -28.28 -14.79 -17.15
C ILE A 86 -28.06 -14.00 -18.43
N VAL A 87 -28.65 -12.81 -18.52
CA VAL A 87 -28.53 -11.93 -19.67
C VAL A 87 -27.73 -10.69 -19.29
N ILE A 88 -26.68 -10.38 -20.05
CA ILE A 88 -25.86 -9.19 -19.88
C ILE A 88 -26.09 -8.27 -21.08
N VAL A 89 -26.45 -7.02 -20.81
CA VAL A 89 -26.70 -6.01 -21.84
C VAL A 89 -25.54 -5.01 -21.84
N GLY A 90 -24.69 -5.11 -22.86
CA GLY A 90 -23.49 -4.30 -23.08
C GLY A 90 -22.23 -5.15 -23.18
N ALA A 91 -21.66 -5.27 -24.38
CA ALA A 91 -20.37 -5.90 -24.68
C ALA A 91 -19.19 -4.92 -24.57
N GLY A 92 -19.29 -3.98 -23.64
CA GLY A 92 -18.18 -3.15 -23.18
C GLY A 92 -17.33 -3.86 -22.12
N LEU A 93 -16.27 -3.19 -21.65
CA LEU A 93 -15.32 -3.77 -20.70
C LEU A 93 -16.00 -4.31 -19.42
N ALA A 94 -17.00 -3.62 -18.87
CA ALA A 94 -17.71 -4.05 -17.65
C ALA A 94 -18.55 -5.32 -17.86
N GLY A 95 -19.41 -5.33 -18.89
CA GLY A 95 -20.28 -6.47 -19.17
C GLY A 95 -19.50 -7.71 -19.58
N LEU A 96 -18.46 -7.56 -20.40
CA LEU A 96 -17.58 -8.67 -20.78
C LEU A 96 -16.76 -9.20 -19.60
N THR A 97 -16.34 -8.34 -18.66
CA THR A 97 -15.69 -8.77 -17.41
C THR A 97 -16.65 -9.60 -16.55
N CYS A 98 -17.89 -9.14 -16.39
CA CYS A 98 -18.93 -9.89 -15.66
C CYS A 98 -19.19 -11.26 -16.31
N ALA A 99 -19.37 -11.29 -17.64
CA ALA A 99 -19.58 -12.52 -18.40
C ALA A 99 -18.43 -13.52 -18.21
N TYR A 100 -17.19 -13.02 -18.32
CA TYR A 100 -15.98 -13.82 -18.16
C TYR A 100 -15.91 -14.49 -16.77
N LEU A 101 -16.22 -13.76 -15.70
CA LEU A 101 -16.16 -14.32 -14.34
C LEU A 101 -17.29 -15.30 -14.05
N LEU A 102 -18.50 -15.06 -14.55
CA LEU A 102 -19.61 -16.00 -14.45
C LEU A 102 -19.31 -17.30 -15.21
N ARG A 103 -18.75 -17.21 -16.42
CA ARG A 103 -18.24 -18.36 -17.19
C ARG A 103 -17.21 -19.16 -16.41
N LYS A 104 -16.24 -18.46 -15.82
CA LYS A 104 -15.15 -19.04 -15.02
C LYS A 104 -15.67 -19.79 -13.79
N ALA A 105 -16.87 -19.44 -13.31
CA ALA A 105 -17.59 -20.12 -12.24
C ALA A 105 -18.56 -21.22 -12.73
N GLY A 106 -18.58 -21.53 -14.03
CA GLY A 106 -19.40 -22.60 -14.61
C GLY A 106 -20.79 -22.18 -15.10
N LEU A 107 -21.16 -20.90 -14.98
CA LEU A 107 -22.42 -20.37 -15.48
C LEU A 107 -22.32 -20.03 -16.99
N LYS A 108 -23.47 -19.88 -17.66
CA LYS A 108 -23.54 -19.63 -19.11
C LYS A 108 -24.29 -18.31 -19.40
N PRO A 109 -23.69 -17.15 -19.10
CA PRO A 109 -24.31 -15.87 -19.42
C PRO A 109 -24.33 -15.64 -20.94
N VAL A 110 -25.35 -14.94 -21.44
CA VAL A 110 -25.46 -14.49 -22.83
C VAL A 110 -25.34 -12.96 -22.87
N VAL A 111 -24.49 -12.45 -23.75
CA VAL A 111 -24.21 -11.01 -23.88
C VAL A 111 -24.90 -10.44 -25.12
N TYR A 112 -25.65 -9.35 -24.96
CA TYR A 112 -26.27 -8.59 -26.05
C TYR A 112 -25.71 -7.17 -26.11
N ASP A 113 -25.43 -6.65 -27.31
CA ASP A 113 -25.02 -5.26 -27.50
C ASP A 113 -25.68 -4.66 -28.74
N GLY A 114 -26.17 -3.42 -28.65
CA GLY A 114 -26.80 -2.72 -29.76
C GLY A 114 -25.81 -2.31 -30.87
N ALA A 115 -24.53 -2.19 -30.54
CA ALA A 115 -23.50 -1.83 -31.51
C ALA A 115 -23.11 -3.01 -32.39
N LYS A 116 -22.61 -2.68 -33.59
CA LYS A 116 -22.01 -3.65 -34.52
C LYS A 116 -20.59 -4.09 -34.16
N ARG A 117 -20.04 -3.55 -33.05
CA ARG A 117 -18.67 -3.83 -32.59
C ARG A 117 -18.65 -4.05 -31.08
N LEU A 118 -17.62 -4.76 -30.63
CA LEU A 118 -17.31 -4.89 -29.21
C LEU A 118 -16.66 -3.62 -28.65
N GLY A 119 -16.55 -3.58 -27.31
CA GLY A 119 -15.61 -2.73 -26.59
C GLY A 119 -16.18 -1.44 -26.03
N GLY A 120 -17.38 -1.03 -26.43
CA GLY A 120 -18.01 0.20 -25.95
C GLY A 120 -17.08 1.41 -26.16
N ARG A 121 -16.57 1.97 -25.05
CA ARG A 121 -15.66 3.13 -25.03
C ARG A 121 -14.17 2.82 -25.15
N CYS A 122 -13.80 1.56 -25.31
CA CYS A 122 -12.43 1.13 -25.58
C CYS A 122 -12.30 0.80 -27.07
N VAL A 123 -11.68 1.69 -27.85
CA VAL A 123 -11.49 1.55 -29.30
C VAL A 123 -10.08 1.97 -29.65
N THR A 124 -9.33 1.07 -30.28
CA THR A 124 -7.97 1.35 -30.76
C THR A 124 -7.99 1.47 -32.28
N ASN A 125 -7.59 2.64 -32.79
CA ASN A 125 -7.41 2.86 -34.21
C ASN A 125 -5.97 2.52 -34.63
N ARG A 126 -5.82 1.60 -35.60
CA ARG A 126 -4.53 1.18 -36.16
C ARG A 126 -4.40 1.49 -37.67
N THR A 127 -5.40 2.16 -38.24
CA THR A 127 -5.51 2.35 -39.70
C THR A 127 -5.21 3.79 -40.12
N ALA A 128 -5.56 4.77 -39.28
CA ALA A 128 -5.34 6.18 -39.57
C ALA A 128 -3.84 6.56 -39.62
N PHE A 129 -2.99 5.81 -38.91
CA PHE A 129 -1.55 6.09 -38.79
C PHE A 129 -0.74 4.81 -39.04
N PRO A 130 -0.25 4.56 -40.27
CA PRO A 130 0.46 3.32 -40.60
C PRO A 130 1.63 3.01 -39.65
N GLY A 131 1.64 1.81 -39.10
CA GLY A 131 2.67 1.36 -38.14
C GLY A 131 2.52 1.92 -36.72
N GLN A 132 1.50 2.72 -36.44
CA GLN A 132 1.19 3.30 -35.13
C GLN A 132 -0.27 3.04 -34.76
N HIS A 133 -0.63 3.33 -33.51
CA HIS A 133 -2.01 3.28 -33.04
C HIS A 133 -2.34 4.42 -32.09
N VAL A 134 -3.62 4.76 -32.03
CA VAL A 134 -4.18 5.70 -31.05
C VAL A 134 -5.42 5.09 -30.42
N GLU A 135 -5.72 5.50 -29.20
CA GLU A 135 -7.00 5.17 -28.55
C GLU A 135 -8.00 6.26 -28.90
N GLU A 136 -9.14 5.86 -29.46
CA GLU A 136 -10.23 6.79 -29.72
C GLU A 136 -11.03 7.08 -28.44
N GLY A 137 -10.79 6.33 -27.35
CA GLY A 137 -11.49 6.48 -26.06
C GLY A 137 -10.61 6.18 -24.84
N GLY A 138 -10.94 5.13 -24.07
CA GLY A 138 -10.20 4.77 -22.86
C GLY A 138 -8.75 4.38 -23.15
N GLU A 139 -7.80 5.11 -22.57
CA GLU A 139 -6.38 5.02 -22.94
C GLU A 139 -5.44 4.72 -21.76
N PHE A 140 -5.59 5.47 -20.67
CA PHE A 140 -4.67 5.40 -19.53
C PHE A 140 -5.14 4.42 -18.45
N ILE A 141 -4.17 3.77 -17.83
CA ILE A 141 -4.32 2.98 -16.61
C ILE A 141 -3.41 3.62 -15.57
N GLU A 142 -4.00 4.15 -14.51
CA GLU A 142 -3.23 4.70 -13.41
C GLU A 142 -2.70 3.57 -12.55
N ALA A 143 -1.55 3.79 -11.95
CA ALA A 143 -1.28 3.43 -10.58
C ALA A 143 -2.25 2.55 -9.80
N ARG A 144 -3.16 3.28 -9.18
CA ARG A 144 -4.14 2.77 -8.25
C ARG A 144 -5.20 1.91 -8.94
N HIS A 145 -5.24 1.87 -10.28
CA HIS A 145 -6.19 1.11 -11.08
C HIS A 145 -5.86 -0.38 -11.06
N THR A 146 -6.13 -0.98 -9.92
CA THR A 146 -5.81 -2.35 -9.64
C THR A 146 -6.64 -3.29 -10.50
N ALA A 147 -7.97 -3.25 -10.41
CA ALA A 147 -8.83 -4.26 -11.02
C ALA A 147 -8.53 -4.56 -12.50
N ILE A 148 -8.27 -3.51 -13.30
CA ILE A 148 -7.90 -3.67 -14.71
C ILE A 148 -6.50 -4.26 -14.93
N ARG A 149 -5.52 -3.93 -14.09
CA ARG A 149 -4.15 -4.45 -14.19
C ARG A 149 -4.12 -5.95 -14.00
N VAL A 150 -4.92 -6.45 -13.07
CA VAL A 150 -5.03 -7.88 -12.88
C VAL A 150 -5.84 -8.56 -13.95
N LEU A 151 -6.93 -7.95 -14.40
CA LEU A 151 -7.69 -8.51 -15.50
C LEU A 151 -6.79 -8.68 -16.73
N ALA A 152 -5.95 -7.68 -17.01
CA ALA A 152 -4.94 -7.75 -18.06
C ALA A 152 -3.98 -8.93 -17.85
N ASN A 153 -3.50 -9.15 -16.62
CA ASN A 153 -2.64 -10.28 -16.32
C ASN A 153 -3.34 -11.65 -16.47
N ASP A 154 -4.55 -11.83 -15.92
CA ASP A 154 -5.32 -13.08 -16.02
C ASP A 154 -5.69 -13.42 -17.49
N LEU A 155 -5.81 -12.40 -18.34
CA LEU A 155 -6.01 -12.55 -19.79
C LEU A 155 -4.72 -12.74 -20.58
N GLY A 156 -3.54 -12.53 -19.97
CA GLY A 156 -2.25 -12.54 -20.66
C GLY A 156 -2.05 -11.37 -21.62
N VAL A 157 -2.72 -10.24 -21.37
CA VAL A 157 -2.60 -9.01 -22.17
C VAL A 157 -1.56 -8.08 -21.53
N PRO A 158 -0.40 -7.85 -22.17
CA PRO A 158 0.68 -7.11 -21.53
C PRO A 158 0.38 -5.61 -21.40
N LEU A 159 0.68 -5.05 -20.24
CA LEU A 159 0.68 -3.61 -20.00
C LEU A 159 2.08 -3.03 -20.18
N ARG A 160 2.15 -1.86 -20.79
CA ARG A 160 3.38 -1.09 -20.98
C ARG A 160 3.47 -0.02 -19.91
N ASP A 161 4.56 -0.04 -19.15
CA ASP A 161 4.89 0.97 -18.15
C ASP A 161 5.60 2.15 -18.83
N GLU A 162 4.97 3.31 -18.80
CA GLU A 162 5.54 4.56 -19.33
C GLU A 162 6.22 5.41 -18.24
N GLY A 163 6.21 4.99 -16.98
CA GLY A 163 6.58 5.82 -15.82
C GLY A 163 5.53 6.89 -15.50
N SER A 164 5.78 7.71 -14.48
CA SER A 164 4.86 8.78 -14.08
C SER A 164 4.79 9.91 -15.13
N ASP A 165 3.63 10.58 -15.19
CA ASP A 165 3.41 11.78 -16.01
C ASP A 165 4.40 12.92 -15.71
N PHE A 166 4.98 12.91 -14.49
CA PHE A 166 5.91 13.92 -13.96
C PHE A 166 7.33 13.38 -13.70
N ASP A 167 7.78 12.34 -14.40
CA ASP A 167 9.16 11.87 -14.30
C ASP A 167 10.15 12.96 -14.80
N LEU A 168 10.65 13.77 -13.86
CA LEU A 168 11.53 14.94 -14.09
C LEU A 168 12.86 14.57 -14.77
N ALA A 169 13.24 13.29 -14.80
CA ALA A 169 14.39 12.83 -15.60
C ALA A 169 14.11 12.87 -17.11
N ARG A 170 12.86 13.15 -17.53
CA ARG A 170 12.38 13.00 -18.92
C ARG A 170 11.79 14.29 -19.52
N GLY A 171 11.78 15.40 -18.78
CA GLY A 171 11.31 16.72 -19.23
C GLY A 171 10.01 17.18 -18.57
N ASP A 172 9.76 18.50 -18.55
CA ASP A 172 8.55 19.06 -17.93
C ASP A 172 7.31 19.01 -18.86
N PRO A 173 6.10 18.90 -18.32
CA PRO A 173 4.88 19.24 -19.05
C PRO A 173 4.88 20.72 -19.44
N VAL A 174 4.15 21.04 -20.51
CA VAL A 174 4.02 22.42 -21.00
C VAL A 174 2.66 23.02 -20.64
N TYR A 175 2.65 24.29 -20.27
CA TYR A 175 1.41 25.00 -20.00
C TYR A 175 1.35 26.34 -20.75
N LEU A 176 0.20 26.64 -21.35
CA LEU A 176 -0.07 27.90 -22.06
C LEU A 176 -1.34 28.54 -21.51
N ILE A 177 -1.21 29.57 -20.69
CA ILE A 177 -2.36 30.25 -20.08
C ILE A 177 -2.28 31.73 -20.41
N ASN A 178 -3.39 32.30 -20.88
CA ASN A 178 -3.47 33.69 -21.31
C ASN A 178 -2.41 34.05 -22.38
N ASP A 179 -2.29 33.20 -23.41
CA ASP A 179 -1.32 33.30 -24.51
C ASP A 179 0.16 33.32 -24.09
N ALA A 180 0.47 33.07 -22.82
CA ALA A 180 1.82 33.07 -22.28
C ALA A 180 2.20 31.71 -21.66
N PRO A 181 3.46 31.25 -21.83
CA PRO A 181 3.95 30.05 -21.15
C PRO A 181 3.83 30.16 -19.63
N TYR A 182 3.30 29.11 -19.01
CA TYR A 182 3.20 28.97 -17.55
C TYR A 182 4.11 27.82 -17.14
N THR A 183 5.19 28.11 -16.44
CA THR A 183 6.21 27.09 -16.16
C THR A 183 5.68 26.08 -15.15
N ALA A 184 6.11 24.81 -15.25
CA ALA A 184 5.72 23.77 -14.29
C ALA A 184 6.04 24.15 -12.84
N ALA A 185 7.17 24.83 -12.61
CA ALA A 185 7.53 25.37 -11.31
C ALA A 185 6.53 26.43 -10.81
N ALA A 186 6.08 27.35 -11.66
CA ALA A 186 5.09 28.36 -11.28
C ALA A 186 3.70 27.73 -11.02
N VAL A 187 3.30 26.77 -11.85
CA VAL A 187 2.07 25.97 -11.62
C VAL A 187 2.12 25.29 -10.26
N TYR A 188 3.25 24.64 -9.94
CA TYR A 188 3.45 23.99 -8.65
C TYR A 188 3.34 24.98 -7.48
N GLN A 189 3.99 26.14 -7.57
CA GLN A 189 3.92 27.17 -6.52
C GLN A 189 2.49 27.68 -6.32
N ASP A 190 1.76 27.95 -7.40
CA ASP A 190 0.39 28.46 -7.29
C ASP A 190 -0.56 27.37 -6.75
N LEU A 191 -0.34 26.09 -7.09
CA LEU A 191 -1.09 24.97 -6.50
C LEU A 191 -0.84 24.83 -4.99
N LEU A 192 0.37 25.16 -4.49
CA LEU A 192 0.63 25.19 -3.05
C LEU A 192 -0.22 26.25 -2.34
N ALA A 193 -0.55 27.37 -3.00
CA ALA A 193 -1.35 28.44 -2.40
C ALA A 193 -2.78 28.01 -2.04
N ILE A 194 -3.33 27.01 -2.74
CA ILE A 194 -4.68 26.48 -2.48
C ILE A 194 -4.67 25.15 -1.71
N ARG A 195 -3.49 24.56 -1.48
CA ARG A 195 -3.35 23.22 -0.88
C ARG A 195 -4.02 23.12 0.49
N ASN A 196 -3.79 24.09 1.37
CA ASN A 196 -4.38 24.06 2.72
C ASN A 196 -5.91 24.11 2.66
N GLN A 197 -6.47 24.88 1.73
CA GLN A 197 -7.92 24.94 1.56
C GLN A 197 -8.48 23.62 1.03
N VAL A 198 -7.84 23.01 0.01
CA VAL A 198 -8.24 21.69 -0.50
C VAL A 198 -8.17 20.63 0.60
N MET A 199 -7.08 20.58 1.38
CA MET A 199 -6.92 19.60 2.46
C MET A 199 -7.91 19.83 3.61
N SER A 200 -8.22 21.09 3.92
CA SER A 200 -9.26 21.46 4.90
C SER A 200 -10.65 20.98 4.43
N ASP A 201 -10.97 21.24 3.16
CA ASP A 201 -12.23 20.78 2.55
C ASP A 201 -12.31 19.25 2.51
N LEU A 202 -11.23 18.57 2.16
CA LEU A 202 -11.17 17.10 2.18
C LEU A 202 -11.33 16.52 3.59
N ALA A 203 -10.68 17.13 4.59
CA ALA A 203 -10.81 16.67 5.97
C ALA A 203 -12.24 16.87 6.51
N ALA A 204 -12.89 17.98 6.16
CA ALA A 204 -14.25 18.29 6.57
C ALA A 204 -15.33 17.57 5.74
N ALA A 205 -15.01 17.19 4.50
CA ALA A 205 -15.85 16.42 3.58
C ALA A 205 -15.05 15.21 3.04
N PRO A 206 -14.82 14.18 3.87
CA PRO A 206 -13.99 13.05 3.50
C PRO A 206 -14.62 12.23 2.36
N PHE A 207 -13.76 11.77 1.46
CA PHE A 207 -14.17 10.87 0.39
C PHE A 207 -14.61 9.50 0.96
N PRO A 208 -15.63 8.84 0.39
CA PRO A 208 -16.58 9.36 -0.60
C PRO A 208 -17.79 10.04 0.06
N THR A 209 -18.19 11.20 -0.46
CA THR A 209 -19.56 11.71 -0.25
C THR A 209 -20.54 10.88 -1.05
N ARG A 210 -21.60 10.42 -0.38
CA ARG A 210 -22.66 9.58 -0.94
C ARG A 210 -24.04 10.05 -0.45
N TRP A 211 -25.08 9.48 -1.05
CA TRP A 211 -26.47 9.75 -0.66
C TRP A 211 -26.77 9.35 0.80
N ASP A 212 -26.06 8.33 1.30
CA ASP A 212 -26.17 7.74 2.64
C ASP A 212 -25.07 8.22 3.60
N LYS A 213 -24.09 8.99 3.11
CA LYS A 213 -22.91 9.40 3.87
C LYS A 213 -22.44 10.79 3.47
N SER A 214 -22.74 11.79 4.30
CA SER A 214 -22.32 13.18 4.07
C SER A 214 -22.09 13.93 5.38
N THR A 215 -21.22 14.94 5.34
CA THR A 215 -21.05 15.95 6.38
C THR A 215 -21.70 17.28 5.94
N PRO A 216 -21.94 18.24 6.84
CA PRO A 216 -22.43 19.57 6.44
C PRO A 216 -21.51 20.25 5.41
N ARG A 217 -20.20 20.08 5.53
CA ARG A 217 -19.25 20.61 4.52
C ARG A 217 -19.37 19.88 3.20
N ALA A 218 -19.54 18.56 3.20
CA ALA A 218 -19.77 17.79 2.00
C ALA A 218 -21.05 18.22 1.27
N GLN A 219 -22.13 18.51 2.01
CA GLN A 219 -23.37 19.01 1.44
C GLN A 219 -23.20 20.39 0.81
N THR A 220 -22.46 21.28 1.48
CA THR A 220 -22.12 22.60 0.93
C THR A 220 -21.31 22.47 -0.36
N LEU A 221 -20.26 21.65 -0.35
CA LEU A 221 -19.38 21.47 -1.49
C LEU A 221 -20.06 20.72 -2.63
N ASP A 222 -20.99 19.80 -2.36
CA ASP A 222 -21.73 19.12 -3.42
C ASP A 222 -22.71 20.06 -4.12
N ASN A 223 -23.34 20.98 -3.40
CA ASN A 223 -24.21 22.01 -3.99
C ASN A 223 -23.44 23.19 -4.61
N MET A 224 -22.12 23.25 -4.41
CA MET A 224 -21.24 24.23 -5.02
C MET A 224 -20.68 23.68 -6.34
N SER A 225 -20.56 24.51 -7.35
CA SER A 225 -19.88 24.15 -8.60
C SER A 225 -18.36 24.31 -8.50
N VAL A 226 -17.61 23.60 -9.35
CA VAL A 226 -16.15 23.80 -9.49
C VAL A 226 -15.83 25.27 -9.80
N ALA A 227 -16.62 25.93 -10.66
CA ALA A 227 -16.43 27.34 -10.98
C ALA A 227 -16.58 28.26 -9.76
N GLN A 228 -17.59 28.00 -8.91
CA GLN A 228 -17.79 28.76 -7.66
C GLN A 228 -16.65 28.51 -6.67
N TRP A 229 -16.19 27.26 -6.54
CA TRP A 229 -15.05 26.95 -5.67
C TRP A 229 -13.78 27.68 -6.14
N ILE A 230 -13.49 27.67 -7.44
CA ILE A 230 -12.35 28.42 -8.02
C ILE A 230 -12.49 29.91 -7.71
N GLN A 231 -13.67 30.49 -7.95
CA GLN A 231 -13.91 31.91 -7.70
C GLN A 231 -13.72 32.29 -6.22
N GLN A 232 -14.10 31.40 -5.30
CA GLN A 232 -14.08 31.68 -3.88
C GLN A 232 -12.69 31.47 -3.24
N TYR A 233 -11.95 30.43 -3.66
CA TYR A 233 -10.79 29.95 -2.90
C TYR A 233 -9.46 30.06 -3.66
N VAL A 234 -9.46 30.29 -4.96
CA VAL A 234 -8.23 30.51 -5.73
C VAL A 234 -7.86 32.00 -5.64
N PRO A 235 -6.61 32.36 -5.25
CA PRO A 235 -6.17 33.76 -5.28
C PRO A 235 -6.35 34.38 -6.67
N GLY A 236 -7.10 35.49 -6.75
CA GLY A 236 -7.47 36.13 -8.02
C GLY A 236 -8.61 35.44 -8.80
N GLY A 237 -9.26 34.43 -8.20
CA GLY A 237 -10.44 33.74 -8.71
C GLY A 237 -10.23 33.13 -10.10
N ALA A 238 -11.30 33.07 -10.88
CA ALA A 238 -11.29 32.49 -12.23
C ALA A 238 -10.43 33.28 -13.24
N ALA A 239 -10.10 34.55 -12.96
CA ALA A 239 -9.27 35.37 -13.82
C ALA A 239 -7.76 35.11 -13.64
N SER A 240 -7.36 34.53 -12.51
CA SER A 240 -5.97 34.17 -12.23
C SER A 240 -5.44 33.09 -13.18
N ARG A 241 -4.12 33.02 -13.36
CA ARG A 241 -3.50 31.96 -14.18
C ARG A 241 -3.84 30.57 -13.67
N LEU A 242 -3.82 30.36 -12.34
CA LEU A 242 -4.20 29.09 -11.74
C LEU A 242 -5.70 28.79 -11.94
N GLY A 243 -6.58 29.76 -11.71
CA GLY A 243 -8.03 29.59 -11.89
C GLY A 243 -8.40 29.20 -13.32
N ARG A 244 -7.73 29.80 -14.32
CA ARG A 244 -7.87 29.42 -15.74
C ARG A 244 -7.32 28.04 -16.04
N LEU A 245 -6.14 27.71 -15.50
CA LEU A 245 -5.56 26.37 -15.64
C LEU A 245 -6.47 25.29 -15.06
N LEU A 246 -7.01 25.49 -13.85
CA LEU A 246 -7.97 24.57 -13.24
C LEU A 246 -9.25 24.50 -14.06
N THR A 247 -9.76 25.62 -14.58
CA THR A 247 -10.92 25.60 -15.47
C THR A 247 -10.67 24.71 -16.69
N VAL A 248 -9.56 24.92 -17.39
CA VAL A 248 -9.15 24.10 -18.54
C VAL A 248 -9.03 22.61 -18.18
N ALA A 249 -8.34 22.31 -17.10
CA ALA A 249 -8.07 20.94 -16.68
C ALA A 249 -9.36 20.18 -16.30
N TYR A 250 -10.27 20.83 -15.57
CA TYR A 250 -11.52 20.20 -15.13
C TYR A 250 -12.59 20.13 -16.22
N VAL A 251 -12.59 21.05 -17.19
CA VAL A 251 -13.40 20.87 -18.41
C VAL A 251 -12.91 19.66 -19.20
N ASN A 252 -11.58 19.52 -19.34
CA ASN A 252 -10.99 18.35 -19.99
C ASN A 252 -11.17 17.05 -19.21
N GLU A 253 -11.17 17.05 -17.88
CA GLU A 253 -11.23 15.79 -17.17
C GLU A 253 -12.62 15.14 -17.23
N PHE A 254 -13.67 15.97 -17.14
CA PHE A 254 -15.05 15.53 -17.01
C PHE A 254 -15.92 15.80 -18.24
N GLY A 255 -15.39 16.47 -19.28
CA GLY A 255 -16.11 16.74 -20.52
C GLY A 255 -17.29 17.72 -20.36
N ALA A 256 -17.28 18.56 -19.33
CA ALA A 256 -18.36 19.48 -19.01
C ALA A 256 -17.81 20.81 -18.48
N GLU A 257 -18.54 21.90 -18.64
CA GLU A 257 -18.13 23.20 -18.10
C GLU A 257 -18.05 23.17 -16.56
N THR A 258 -17.10 23.88 -15.95
CA THR A 258 -16.87 23.85 -14.48
C THR A 258 -18.05 24.37 -13.66
N ASN A 259 -18.98 25.13 -14.25
CA ASN A 259 -20.22 25.55 -13.62
C ASN A 259 -21.30 24.44 -13.58
N LYS A 260 -21.08 23.32 -14.29
CA LYS A 260 -21.98 22.15 -14.31
C LYS A 260 -21.50 20.99 -13.45
N GLN A 261 -20.33 21.10 -12.83
CA GLN A 261 -19.69 20.04 -12.07
C GLN A 261 -19.71 20.36 -10.58
N SER A 262 -20.01 19.38 -9.73
CA SER A 262 -19.89 19.50 -8.26
C SER A 262 -18.44 19.84 -7.85
N ALA A 263 -18.25 20.76 -6.90
CA ALA A 263 -16.93 21.17 -6.40
C ALA A 263 -16.18 20.00 -5.76
N LEU A 264 -16.90 18.99 -5.25
CA LEU A 264 -16.30 17.76 -4.74
C LEU A 264 -15.48 17.01 -5.81
N ASN A 265 -15.79 17.17 -7.10
CA ASN A 265 -14.96 16.58 -8.17
C ASN A 265 -13.54 17.17 -8.15
N LEU A 266 -13.40 18.47 -7.86
CA LEU A 266 -12.11 19.15 -7.72
C LEU A 266 -11.43 18.82 -6.39
N VAL A 267 -12.16 18.93 -5.29
CA VAL A 267 -11.61 18.67 -3.94
C VAL A 267 -11.06 17.25 -3.85
N TYR A 268 -11.79 16.26 -4.36
CA TYR A 268 -11.32 14.88 -4.36
C TYR A 268 -10.17 14.65 -5.32
N THR A 269 -10.24 15.16 -6.55
CA THR A 269 -9.15 14.98 -7.52
C THR A 269 -7.83 15.61 -7.05
N LEU A 270 -7.85 16.79 -6.42
CA LEU A 270 -6.64 17.42 -5.87
C LEU A 270 -6.24 16.86 -4.50
N GLY A 271 -7.22 16.48 -3.68
CA GLY A 271 -7.01 16.13 -2.27
C GLY A 271 -6.59 14.67 -2.04
N THR A 272 -7.04 13.74 -2.87
CA THR A 272 -6.65 12.32 -2.76
C THR A 272 -5.39 11.97 -3.55
N ALA A 273 -4.78 12.95 -4.20
CA ALA A 273 -3.49 12.83 -4.87
C ALA A 273 -2.36 12.57 -3.86
N GLY A 274 -1.84 11.34 -3.84
CA GLY A 274 -0.81 10.90 -2.90
C GLY A 274 0.56 11.54 -3.11
N GLY A 275 0.85 12.65 -2.43
CA GLY A 275 2.22 13.08 -2.08
C GLY A 275 3.22 13.46 -3.21
N GLY A 276 2.91 13.24 -4.48
CA GLY A 276 3.73 13.66 -5.65
C GLY A 276 3.65 15.17 -5.95
N PRO A 277 4.46 15.69 -6.89
CA PRO A 277 4.35 17.09 -7.31
C PRO A 277 2.98 17.32 -7.98
N PRO A 278 2.11 18.21 -7.46
CA PRO A 278 0.78 18.39 -7.98
C PRO A 278 0.81 18.98 -9.40
N GLY A 279 0.19 18.28 -10.35
CA GLY A 279 -0.35 18.89 -11.56
C GLY A 279 -1.75 19.46 -11.32
N PRO A 280 -2.39 20.08 -12.33
CA PRO A 280 -3.72 20.68 -12.19
C PRO A 280 -4.85 19.67 -11.94
N LEU A 281 -4.57 18.36 -12.05
CA LEU A 281 -5.47 17.26 -11.69
C LEU A 281 -4.92 16.41 -10.53
N GLY A 282 -4.00 16.96 -9.73
CA GLY A 282 -3.30 16.20 -8.69
C GLY A 282 -2.27 15.22 -9.27
N ASP A 283 -1.94 14.19 -8.49
CA ASP A 283 -1.02 13.11 -8.83
C ASP A 283 -1.77 11.97 -9.54
N LYS A 284 -2.35 12.30 -10.70
CA LYS A 284 -2.87 11.28 -11.63
C LYS A 284 -1.69 10.58 -12.29
N ASN A 285 -1.13 9.60 -11.61
CA ASN A 285 -0.02 8.81 -12.11
C ASN A 285 -0.49 7.85 -13.22
N ARG A 286 -0.68 8.37 -14.44
CA ARG A 286 -1.15 7.65 -15.64
C ARG A 286 -0.07 6.75 -16.25
N ARG A 287 0.47 5.86 -15.42
CA ARG A 287 1.67 5.08 -15.68
C ARG A 287 1.56 4.05 -16.79
N TYR A 288 0.41 3.40 -16.92
CA TYR A 288 0.28 2.21 -17.76
C TYR A 288 -0.63 2.42 -18.96
N ARG A 289 -0.33 1.70 -20.04
CA ARG A 289 -1.18 1.53 -21.23
C ARG A 289 -1.23 0.08 -21.65
N VAL A 290 -2.28 -0.33 -22.36
CA VAL A 290 -2.34 -1.67 -22.92
C VAL A 290 -1.41 -1.76 -24.13
N SER A 291 -0.50 -2.73 -24.15
CA SER A 291 0.48 -2.86 -25.22
C SER A 291 -0.21 -3.19 -26.54
N GLY A 292 -0.15 -2.26 -27.49
CA GLY A 292 -0.71 -2.44 -28.82
C GLY A 292 -2.20 -2.11 -28.91
N GLY A 293 -2.87 -1.64 -27.86
CA GLY A 293 -4.26 -1.19 -27.89
C GLY A 293 -5.14 -1.68 -26.74
N ALA A 294 -5.96 -0.81 -26.16
CA ALA A 294 -6.91 -1.14 -25.10
C ALA A 294 -7.99 -2.14 -25.54
N ASP A 295 -8.34 -2.16 -26.82
CA ASP A 295 -9.26 -3.13 -27.42
C ASP A 295 -8.77 -4.59 -27.36
N ARG A 296 -7.48 -4.84 -27.07
CA ARG A 296 -6.96 -6.20 -26.87
C ARG A 296 -7.59 -6.88 -25.65
N LEU A 297 -7.87 -6.12 -24.58
CA LEU A 297 -8.59 -6.64 -23.41
C LEU A 297 -10.00 -7.12 -23.81
N ILE A 298 -10.67 -6.33 -24.65
CA ILE A 298 -12.01 -6.64 -25.17
C ILE A 298 -11.96 -7.90 -26.04
N GLY A 299 -10.99 -7.99 -26.94
CA GLY A 299 -10.81 -9.14 -27.81
C GLY A 299 -10.58 -10.44 -27.03
N GLU A 300 -9.72 -10.41 -26.01
CA GLU A 300 -9.47 -11.60 -25.18
C GLU A 300 -10.68 -11.99 -24.32
N LEU A 301 -11.40 -11.03 -23.74
CA LEU A 301 -12.64 -11.33 -23.02
C LEU A 301 -13.70 -11.97 -23.93
N ALA A 302 -13.89 -11.43 -25.12
CA ALA A 302 -14.84 -11.96 -26.08
C ALA A 302 -14.47 -13.39 -26.53
N LYS A 303 -13.17 -13.67 -26.74
CA LYS A 303 -12.68 -15.02 -27.03
C LYS A 303 -13.00 -15.99 -25.88
N ARG A 304 -12.78 -15.59 -24.63
CA ARG A 304 -13.05 -16.42 -23.44
C ARG A 304 -14.56 -16.66 -23.22
N GLN A 305 -15.40 -15.71 -23.64
CA GLN A 305 -16.86 -15.82 -23.58
C GLN A 305 -17.40 -16.76 -24.65
N GLY A 306 -16.79 -16.80 -25.84
CA GLY A 306 -17.27 -17.54 -27.01
C GLY A 306 -18.21 -16.69 -27.87
N SER A 307 -17.97 -16.66 -29.18
CA SER A 307 -18.72 -15.81 -30.12
C SER A 307 -20.20 -16.18 -30.22
N ALA A 308 -20.56 -17.44 -30.01
CA ALA A 308 -21.95 -17.91 -30.05
C ALA A 308 -22.83 -17.30 -28.94
N ASP A 309 -22.21 -16.84 -27.84
CA ASP A 309 -22.89 -16.28 -26.68
C ASP A 309 -22.77 -14.75 -26.60
N ILE A 310 -22.36 -14.12 -27.71
CA ILE A 310 -22.31 -12.67 -27.89
C ILE A 310 -23.12 -12.27 -29.12
N HIS A 311 -24.19 -11.51 -28.90
CA HIS A 311 -25.12 -11.04 -29.92
C HIS A 311 -24.99 -9.53 -30.12
N LEU A 312 -24.22 -9.14 -31.14
CA LEU A 312 -24.12 -7.75 -31.58
C LEU A 312 -25.34 -7.33 -32.42
N ASN A 313 -25.56 -6.02 -32.59
CA ASN A 313 -26.76 -5.46 -33.23
C ASN A 313 -28.08 -5.84 -32.53
N HIS A 314 -28.06 -6.05 -31.22
CA HIS A 314 -29.23 -6.32 -30.38
C HIS A 314 -29.40 -5.18 -29.39
N GLY A 315 -30.07 -4.11 -29.84
CA GLY A 315 -30.32 -2.93 -29.01
C GLY A 315 -31.48 -3.17 -28.07
N LEU A 316 -31.25 -3.16 -26.75
CA LEU A 316 -32.34 -3.27 -25.77
C LEU A 316 -33.30 -2.07 -25.95
N THR A 317 -34.59 -2.35 -26.09
CA THR A 317 -35.66 -1.34 -26.22
C THR A 317 -36.68 -1.39 -25.09
N ARG A 318 -36.81 -2.51 -24.40
CA ARG A 318 -37.71 -2.63 -23.22
C ARG A 318 -37.15 -3.60 -22.19
N LEU A 319 -37.33 -3.25 -20.92
CA LEU A 319 -37.09 -4.11 -19.76
C LEU A 319 -38.32 -4.07 -18.85
N ALA A 320 -38.86 -5.24 -18.51
CA ALA A 320 -39.96 -5.36 -17.55
C ALA A 320 -39.73 -6.50 -16.58
N ARG A 321 -40.15 -6.32 -15.33
CA ARG A 321 -40.17 -7.38 -14.33
C ARG A 321 -41.51 -8.13 -14.44
N ASN A 322 -41.43 -9.44 -14.54
CA ASN A 322 -42.58 -10.34 -14.57
C ASN A 322 -43.08 -10.62 -13.14
N ALA A 323 -44.31 -11.14 -13.03
CA ALA A 323 -44.91 -11.48 -11.74
C ALA A 323 -44.14 -12.58 -10.98
N ASP A 324 -43.47 -13.47 -11.71
CA ASP A 324 -42.61 -14.54 -11.16
C ASP A 324 -41.21 -14.04 -10.73
N GLY A 325 -40.95 -12.74 -10.87
CA GLY A 325 -39.68 -12.11 -10.50
C GLY A 325 -38.59 -12.17 -11.59
N THR A 326 -38.83 -12.86 -12.71
CA THR A 326 -37.93 -12.84 -13.88
C THR A 326 -38.04 -11.53 -14.65
N TYR A 327 -37.15 -11.28 -15.61
CA TYR A 327 -37.17 -10.10 -16.46
C TYR A 327 -37.46 -10.46 -17.92
N ALA A 328 -38.41 -9.75 -18.53
CA ALA A 328 -38.66 -9.77 -19.96
C ALA A 328 -37.88 -8.62 -20.64
N LEU A 329 -36.99 -8.99 -21.56
CA LEU A 329 -36.18 -8.09 -22.36
C LEU A 329 -36.65 -8.10 -23.81
N ARG A 330 -36.74 -6.93 -24.42
CA ARG A 330 -37.01 -6.76 -25.86
C ARG A 330 -35.82 -6.10 -26.52
N PHE A 331 -35.32 -6.71 -27.59
CA PHE A 331 -34.23 -6.20 -28.41
C PHE A 331 -34.73 -5.84 -29.80
N SER A 332 -34.27 -4.70 -30.32
CA SER A 332 -34.30 -4.38 -31.74
C SER A 332 -33.08 -4.99 -32.42
N THR A 333 -33.30 -5.70 -33.52
CA THR A 333 -32.28 -6.36 -34.34
C THR A 333 -32.47 -6.00 -35.81
N PRO A 334 -31.48 -6.23 -36.69
CA PRO A 334 -31.67 -6.08 -38.14
C PRO A 334 -32.81 -6.93 -38.71
N GLY A 335 -33.16 -8.04 -38.05
CA GLY A 335 -34.26 -8.94 -38.44
C GLY A 335 -35.61 -8.61 -37.79
N GLY A 336 -35.73 -7.48 -37.07
CA GLY A 336 -36.96 -7.06 -36.40
C GLY A 336 -36.83 -7.04 -34.88
N THR A 337 -37.78 -7.65 -34.18
CA THR A 337 -37.80 -7.65 -32.70
C THR A 337 -37.52 -9.05 -32.17
N GLN A 338 -36.67 -9.13 -31.14
CA GLN A 338 -36.41 -10.36 -30.39
C GLN A 338 -36.77 -10.18 -28.91
N ASN A 339 -37.52 -11.11 -28.34
CA ASN A 339 -37.81 -11.14 -26.91
C ASN A 339 -36.98 -12.23 -26.22
N VAL A 340 -36.46 -11.93 -25.04
CA VAL A 340 -35.68 -12.84 -24.19
C VAL A 340 -36.19 -12.73 -22.77
N THR A 341 -36.28 -13.85 -22.06
CA THR A 341 -36.58 -13.87 -20.63
C THR A 341 -35.32 -14.27 -19.86
N ALA A 342 -35.03 -13.55 -18.79
CA ALA A 342 -33.85 -13.76 -17.97
C ALA A 342 -34.23 -13.88 -16.49
N ASP A 343 -33.57 -14.78 -15.79
CA ASP A 343 -33.69 -14.90 -14.33
C ASP A 343 -32.84 -13.82 -13.64
N HIS A 344 -31.67 -13.50 -14.23
CA HIS A 344 -30.85 -12.35 -13.89
C HIS A 344 -30.56 -11.48 -15.11
N VAL A 345 -30.65 -10.17 -14.94
CA VAL A 345 -30.22 -9.20 -15.94
C VAL A 345 -29.09 -8.34 -15.40
N VAL A 346 -28.02 -8.16 -16.17
CA VAL A 346 -26.96 -7.18 -15.91
C VAL A 346 -27.07 -6.07 -16.94
N LEU A 347 -27.36 -4.86 -16.49
CA LEU A 347 -27.35 -3.65 -17.29
C LEU A 347 -25.96 -3.02 -17.23
N ALA A 348 -25.14 -3.29 -18.26
CA ALA A 348 -23.78 -2.77 -18.41
C ALA A 348 -23.72 -1.55 -19.37
N LEU A 349 -24.84 -0.82 -19.48
CA LEU A 349 -25.02 0.36 -20.33
C LEU A 349 -24.81 1.64 -19.50
N SER A 350 -24.34 2.73 -20.12
CA SER A 350 -24.40 4.04 -19.44
C SER A 350 -25.86 4.41 -19.16
N PHE A 351 -26.13 5.11 -18.07
CA PHE A 351 -27.48 5.61 -17.78
C PHE A 351 -28.02 6.54 -18.87
N ALA A 352 -27.16 7.24 -19.60
CA ALA A 352 -27.54 8.01 -20.78
C ALA A 352 -28.08 7.13 -21.92
N ALA A 353 -27.47 5.98 -22.18
CA ALA A 353 -27.98 5.01 -23.15
C ALA A 353 -29.25 4.34 -22.64
N LEU A 354 -29.28 3.92 -21.37
CA LEU A 354 -30.43 3.27 -20.75
C LEU A 354 -31.69 4.16 -20.83
N ARG A 355 -31.60 5.42 -20.41
CA ARG A 355 -32.75 6.35 -20.42
C ARG A 355 -33.20 6.81 -21.79
N SER A 356 -32.32 6.73 -22.80
CA SER A 356 -32.62 7.20 -24.16
C SER A 356 -33.25 6.13 -25.03
N HIS A 357 -32.97 4.85 -24.75
CA HIS A 357 -33.30 3.75 -25.66
C HIS A 357 -34.20 2.67 -25.05
N VAL A 358 -34.29 2.59 -23.73
CA VAL A 358 -34.98 1.49 -23.04
C VAL A 358 -36.20 2.03 -22.31
N ASP A 359 -37.37 1.50 -22.62
CA ASP A 359 -38.52 1.60 -21.72
C ASP A 359 -38.32 0.63 -20.54
N TYR A 360 -38.01 1.21 -19.37
CA TYR A 360 -37.86 0.49 -18.10
C TYR A 360 -38.97 0.82 -17.10
N SER A 361 -40.07 1.44 -17.54
CA SER A 361 -41.20 1.84 -16.67
C SER A 361 -41.81 0.66 -15.90
N ALA A 362 -41.80 -0.52 -16.52
CA ALA A 362 -42.28 -1.77 -15.92
C ALA A 362 -41.17 -2.61 -15.28
N ALA A 363 -39.94 -2.09 -15.11
CA ALA A 363 -38.84 -2.83 -14.50
C ALA A 363 -38.91 -2.90 -12.97
N GLY A 364 -39.77 -2.07 -12.34
CA GLY A 364 -39.98 -2.05 -10.90
C GLY A 364 -38.82 -1.45 -10.10
N PHE A 365 -38.05 -0.53 -10.71
CA PHE A 365 -36.96 0.17 -10.02
C PHE A 365 -37.49 1.21 -9.04
N ASP A 366 -36.83 1.32 -7.89
CA ASP A 366 -37.17 2.32 -6.87
C ASP A 366 -36.90 3.76 -7.35
N GLN A 367 -37.43 4.72 -6.59
CA GLN A 367 -37.36 6.14 -6.95
C GLN A 367 -35.91 6.67 -7.03
N ARG A 368 -35.00 6.20 -6.16
CA ARG A 368 -33.62 6.69 -6.14
C ARG A 368 -32.85 6.14 -7.34
N LYS A 369 -33.11 4.90 -7.75
CA LYS A 369 -32.59 4.33 -9.00
C LYS A 369 -33.12 5.08 -10.21
N GLN A 370 -34.42 5.35 -10.27
CA GLN A 370 -35.00 6.14 -11.36
C GLN A 370 -34.37 7.55 -11.43
N MET A 371 -34.14 8.18 -10.28
CA MET A 371 -33.47 9.48 -10.21
C MET A 371 -32.01 9.40 -10.70
N ALA A 372 -31.26 8.37 -10.30
CA ALA A 372 -29.90 8.15 -10.77
C ALA A 372 -29.86 7.99 -12.31
N ILE A 373 -30.73 7.13 -12.86
CA ILE A 373 -30.83 6.89 -14.30
C ILE A 373 -31.18 8.19 -15.05
N GLY A 374 -32.16 8.94 -14.54
CA GLY A 374 -32.63 10.17 -15.15
C GLY A 374 -31.65 11.33 -15.11
N LYS A 375 -30.86 11.45 -14.03
CA LYS A 375 -29.99 12.62 -13.78
C LYS A 375 -28.53 12.43 -14.09
N GLN A 376 -27.95 11.22 -13.93
CA GLN A 376 -26.51 11.05 -14.05
C GLN A 376 -25.99 11.56 -15.40
N ALA A 377 -25.11 12.55 -15.31
CA ALA A 377 -24.58 13.28 -16.45
C ALA A 377 -23.44 12.53 -17.13
N MET A 378 -23.27 12.80 -18.42
CA MET A 378 -22.16 12.28 -19.21
C MET A 378 -21.42 13.46 -19.85
N GLY A 379 -20.10 13.42 -19.76
CA GLY A 379 -19.20 14.37 -20.39
C GLY A 379 -19.16 14.22 -21.90
N GLU A 380 -18.96 15.34 -22.58
CA GLU A 380 -18.76 15.43 -24.02
C GLU A 380 -17.27 15.60 -24.31
N HIS A 381 -16.70 14.70 -25.12
CA HIS A 381 -15.27 14.69 -25.44
C HIS A 381 -15.01 14.48 -26.92
N ALA A 382 -13.98 15.17 -27.41
CA ALA A 382 -13.33 14.88 -28.67
C ALA A 382 -11.83 14.63 -28.46
N LEU A 383 -11.28 13.70 -29.25
CA LEU A 383 -9.84 13.47 -29.35
C LEU A 383 -9.40 13.79 -30.78
N LEU A 384 -8.54 14.79 -30.94
CA LEU A 384 -7.91 15.16 -32.20
C LEU A 384 -6.47 14.64 -32.18
N HIS A 385 -6.19 13.60 -32.97
CA HIS A 385 -4.86 13.02 -33.12
C HIS A 385 -4.17 13.65 -34.33
N VAL A 386 -2.95 14.16 -34.16
CA VAL A 386 -2.14 14.74 -35.24
C VAL A 386 -0.79 14.04 -35.31
N GLN A 387 -0.38 13.61 -36.50
CA GLN A 387 0.90 12.95 -36.72
C GLN A 387 2.00 13.95 -37.10
N PHE A 388 3.20 13.67 -36.60
CA PHE A 388 4.43 14.41 -36.82
C PHE A 388 5.52 13.48 -37.36
N LYS A 389 6.43 14.02 -38.18
CA LYS A 389 7.55 13.30 -38.81
C LYS A 389 8.47 12.62 -37.79
N GLU A 390 8.60 13.23 -36.61
CA GLU A 390 9.28 12.64 -35.47
C GLU A 390 8.64 13.08 -34.15
N ARG A 391 8.99 12.39 -33.05
CA ARG A 391 8.66 12.82 -31.67
C ARG A 391 9.53 14.02 -31.25
N TYR A 392 9.38 15.13 -31.94
CA TYR A 392 10.25 16.31 -31.86
C TYR A 392 10.30 16.91 -30.45
N TRP A 393 9.14 16.98 -29.77
CA TRP A 393 9.03 17.41 -28.37
C TRP A 393 9.93 16.60 -27.44
N TRP A 394 10.04 15.29 -27.68
CA TRP A 394 10.83 14.38 -26.84
C TRP A 394 12.30 14.42 -27.19
N ASN A 395 12.62 14.22 -28.47
CA ASN A 395 13.99 14.01 -28.94
C ASN A 395 14.81 15.31 -28.96
N VAL A 396 14.18 16.43 -29.30
CA VAL A 396 14.85 17.72 -29.50
C VAL A 396 14.57 18.67 -28.34
N LEU A 397 13.29 18.88 -28.01
CA LEU A 397 12.90 19.88 -27.00
C LEU A 397 12.98 19.38 -25.55
N ARG A 398 13.20 18.08 -25.34
CA ARG A 398 13.24 17.44 -24.00
C ARG A 398 11.98 17.73 -23.18
N ARG A 399 10.81 17.56 -23.80
CA ARG A 399 9.47 17.66 -23.21
C ARG A 399 8.73 16.34 -23.33
N THR A 400 7.83 16.06 -22.39
CA THR A 400 7.04 14.81 -22.39
C THR A 400 6.01 14.75 -23.50
N GLY A 401 5.59 15.91 -24.03
CA GLY A 401 4.43 16.03 -24.91
C GLY A 401 3.11 16.11 -24.15
N LEU A 402 3.13 16.03 -22.82
CA LEU A 402 1.99 16.34 -21.95
C LEU A 402 1.87 17.86 -21.77
N GLY A 403 0.67 18.40 -21.84
CA GLY A 403 0.46 19.82 -21.54
C GLY A 403 -0.99 20.23 -21.41
N TYR A 404 -1.18 21.40 -20.80
CA TYR A 404 -2.48 22.05 -20.68
C TYR A 404 -2.41 23.48 -21.19
N GLY A 405 -3.34 23.89 -22.05
CA GLY A 405 -3.34 25.26 -22.51
C GLY A 405 -4.68 25.74 -23.04
N GLU A 406 -4.78 27.06 -23.13
CA GLU A 406 -5.91 27.71 -23.78
C GLU A 406 -5.56 27.97 -25.24
N PRO A 407 -6.46 27.67 -26.19
CA PRO A 407 -7.80 27.08 -26.04
C PRO A 407 -7.81 25.55 -26.19
N TYR A 408 -6.66 24.89 -26.38
CA TYR A 408 -6.61 23.47 -26.77
C TYR A 408 -6.94 22.49 -25.64
N GLN A 409 -7.03 22.95 -24.40
CA GLN A 409 -7.18 22.12 -23.21
C GLN A 409 -6.01 21.18 -22.97
N ALA A 410 -6.11 19.86 -23.18
CA ALA A 410 -5.03 18.93 -22.86
C ALA A 410 -4.37 18.32 -24.10
N VAL A 411 -3.07 18.05 -24.03
CA VAL A 411 -2.35 17.25 -25.03
C VAL A 411 -1.47 16.20 -24.38
N TRP A 412 -1.27 15.07 -25.05
CA TRP A 412 -0.28 14.06 -24.67
C TRP A 412 0.20 13.26 -25.89
N SER A 413 1.31 12.51 -25.74
CA SER A 413 1.83 11.65 -26.80
C SER A 413 1.42 10.17 -26.63
N PRO A 414 0.50 9.62 -27.44
CA PRO A 414 0.15 8.20 -27.39
C PRO A 414 1.23 7.27 -27.98
N THR A 415 2.20 7.83 -28.73
CA THR A 415 3.23 7.05 -29.44
C THR A 415 4.54 6.95 -28.67
N ARG A 416 4.57 7.41 -27.42
CA ARG A 416 5.63 7.06 -26.48
C ARG A 416 5.73 5.53 -26.46
N GLY A 417 6.92 4.95 -26.62
CA GLY A 417 7.15 3.49 -26.66
C GLY A 417 6.50 2.69 -27.80
N GLN A 418 5.90 3.33 -28.82
CA GLN A 418 5.59 2.67 -30.09
C GLN A 418 6.84 2.67 -31.00
N VAL A 419 6.94 1.68 -31.89
CA VAL A 419 8.07 1.57 -32.84
C VAL A 419 8.01 2.69 -33.89
N GLY A 420 9.15 3.01 -34.50
CA GLY A 420 9.26 3.98 -35.60
C GLY A 420 9.60 5.39 -35.12
N THR A 421 9.99 6.25 -36.08
CA THR A 421 10.37 7.65 -35.83
C THR A 421 9.17 8.59 -35.63
N PRO A 422 8.09 8.50 -36.43
CA PRO A 422 6.96 9.42 -36.34
C PRO A 422 6.35 9.51 -34.93
N GLY A 423 5.86 10.70 -34.59
CA GLY A 423 5.19 10.99 -33.33
C GLY A 423 3.71 11.30 -33.57
N ILE A 424 2.87 11.10 -32.55
CA ILE A 424 1.50 11.62 -32.54
C ILE A 424 1.36 12.45 -31.26
N LEU A 425 0.65 13.57 -31.35
CA LEU A 425 0.06 14.23 -30.20
C LEU A 425 -1.46 14.10 -30.30
N THR A 426 -2.06 13.60 -29.21
CA THR A 426 -3.50 13.60 -29.01
C THR A 426 -3.87 14.89 -28.31
N ASN A 427 -4.70 15.70 -28.92
CA ASN A 427 -5.39 16.80 -28.28
C ASN A 427 -6.75 16.33 -27.77
N SER A 428 -6.94 16.42 -26.46
CA SER A 428 -8.20 16.08 -25.81
C SER A 428 -8.92 17.34 -25.39
N VAL A 429 -10.18 17.42 -25.78
CA VAL A 429 -11.06 18.53 -25.43
C VAL A 429 -12.37 18.00 -24.87
N GLY A 430 -12.89 18.72 -23.89
CA GLY A 430 -14.17 18.51 -23.25
C GLY A 430 -15.13 19.67 -23.47
N GLY A 431 -16.42 19.43 -23.24
CA GLY A 431 -17.45 20.47 -23.17
C GLY A 431 -17.67 21.21 -24.48
N LEU A 432 -17.86 22.53 -24.43
CA LEU A 432 -18.17 23.36 -25.58
C LEU A 432 -17.13 23.24 -26.70
N ARG A 433 -15.85 23.14 -26.34
CA ARG A 433 -14.75 23.02 -27.32
C ARG A 433 -14.83 21.72 -28.11
N ALA A 434 -15.25 20.62 -27.49
CA ALA A 434 -15.46 19.34 -28.18
C ALA A 434 -16.57 19.45 -29.25
N ARG A 435 -17.67 20.15 -28.95
CA ARG A 435 -18.75 20.39 -29.92
C ARG A 435 -18.28 21.22 -31.10
N GLN A 436 -17.50 22.28 -30.83
CA GLN A 436 -16.94 23.13 -31.87
C GLN A 436 -16.04 22.34 -32.82
N LEU A 437 -15.19 21.48 -32.28
CA LEU A 437 -14.31 20.59 -33.06
C LEU A 437 -15.08 19.63 -33.96
N ASN A 438 -16.25 19.15 -33.52
CA ASN A 438 -17.12 18.30 -34.33
C ASN A 438 -17.88 19.07 -35.42
N ALA A 439 -18.12 20.38 -35.24
CA ALA A 439 -18.92 21.18 -36.16
C ALA A 439 -18.12 21.83 -37.30
N GLY A 440 -16.79 21.96 -37.15
CA GLY A 440 -15.93 22.66 -38.11
C GLY A 440 -15.04 21.76 -38.98
N PRO A 441 -14.40 22.31 -40.02
CA PRO A 441 -13.45 21.56 -40.84
C PRO A 441 -12.24 21.09 -40.03
N LEU A 442 -11.91 19.80 -40.13
CA LEU A 442 -10.78 19.20 -39.40
C LEU A 442 -9.46 19.92 -39.67
N ALA A 443 -9.21 20.34 -40.91
CA ALA A 443 -7.98 21.02 -41.30
C ALA A 443 -7.77 22.36 -40.56
N ASP A 444 -8.85 23.12 -40.33
CA ASP A 444 -8.78 24.40 -39.62
C ASP A 444 -8.45 24.19 -38.15
N HIS A 445 -9.05 23.17 -37.54
CA HIS A 445 -8.76 22.79 -36.16
C HIS A 445 -7.32 22.30 -35.98
N VAL A 446 -6.79 21.52 -36.94
CA VAL A 446 -5.38 21.11 -36.95
C VAL A 446 -4.47 22.32 -37.07
N LYS A 447 -4.75 23.25 -38.00
CA LYS A 447 -3.95 24.47 -38.17
C LYS A 447 -3.91 25.30 -36.88
N GLN A 448 -5.06 25.54 -36.26
CA GLN A 448 -5.15 26.28 -34.99
C GLN A 448 -4.36 25.57 -33.88
N LEU A 449 -4.54 24.25 -33.72
CA LEU A 449 -3.82 23.48 -32.71
C LEU A 449 -2.29 23.62 -32.90
N LEU A 450 -1.80 23.50 -34.14
CA LEU A 450 -0.38 23.62 -34.44
C LEU A 450 0.16 25.03 -34.11
N GLU A 451 -0.61 26.09 -34.36
CA GLU A 451 -0.23 27.46 -33.99
C GLU A 451 -0.07 27.63 -32.46
N TYR A 452 -0.96 27.04 -31.65
CA TYR A 452 -0.85 27.11 -30.19
C TYR A 452 0.26 26.21 -29.64
N LEU A 453 0.43 25.00 -30.20
CA LEU A 453 1.49 24.09 -29.80
C LEU A 453 2.88 24.71 -30.05
N ASP A 454 3.08 25.40 -31.16
CA ASP A 454 4.36 26.04 -31.51
C ASP A 454 4.82 27.10 -30.50
N ARG A 455 3.90 27.68 -29.71
CA ARG A 455 4.23 28.65 -28.65
C ARG A 455 4.86 28.02 -27.41
N THR A 456 4.60 26.73 -27.16
CA THR A 456 5.15 25.98 -26.02
C THR A 456 6.13 24.88 -26.43
N LEU A 457 6.05 24.45 -27.69
CA LEU A 457 6.92 23.48 -28.34
C LEU A 457 7.46 24.11 -29.64
N PRO A 458 8.41 25.06 -29.56
CA PRO A 458 8.86 25.83 -30.72
C PRO A 458 9.37 24.95 -31.85
N GLY A 459 8.85 25.14 -33.06
CA GLY A 459 9.22 24.38 -34.26
C GLY A 459 8.38 23.12 -34.50
N VAL A 460 7.51 22.74 -33.57
CA VAL A 460 6.70 21.51 -33.69
C VAL A 460 5.76 21.54 -34.90
N LYS A 461 5.27 22.73 -35.30
CA LYS A 461 4.35 22.85 -36.44
C LYS A 461 4.99 22.43 -37.77
N ASN A 462 6.30 22.64 -37.92
CA ASN A 462 7.06 22.28 -39.11
C ASN A 462 7.23 20.75 -39.24
N MET A 463 6.93 20.01 -38.17
CA MET A 463 7.03 18.57 -38.10
C MET A 463 5.73 17.87 -38.44
N ALA A 464 4.61 18.57 -38.59
CA ALA A 464 3.32 17.96 -38.94
C ALA A 464 3.37 17.25 -40.30
N THR A 465 2.74 16.08 -40.42
CA THR A 465 2.66 15.32 -41.69
C THR A 465 1.43 15.67 -42.53
N GLY A 466 0.43 16.33 -41.92
CA GLY A 466 -0.89 16.55 -42.50
C GLY A 466 -1.90 15.44 -42.22
N THR A 467 -1.48 14.33 -41.60
CA THR A 467 -2.38 13.24 -41.20
C THR A 467 -3.00 13.53 -39.83
N ALA A 468 -4.33 13.49 -39.76
CA ALA A 468 -5.09 13.69 -38.53
C ALA A 468 -6.33 12.79 -38.45
N LEU A 469 -6.78 12.51 -37.24
CA LEU A 469 -8.01 11.76 -36.93
C LEU A 469 -8.76 12.49 -35.82
N LEU A 470 -10.08 12.66 -35.99
CA LEU A 470 -10.97 13.18 -34.95
C LEU A 470 -11.93 12.09 -34.49
N SER A 471 -11.94 11.81 -33.19
CA SER A 471 -12.89 10.90 -32.55
C SER A 471 -13.81 11.70 -31.63
N TYR A 472 -15.14 11.56 -31.79
CA TYR A 472 -16.14 12.30 -31.03
C TYR A 472 -17.24 11.39 -30.48
N TRP A 473 -17.24 11.17 -29.16
CA TRP A 473 -18.03 10.11 -28.52
C TRP A 473 -19.54 10.36 -28.45
N VAL A 474 -19.97 11.62 -28.49
CA VAL A 474 -21.38 11.97 -28.32
C VAL A 474 -22.23 11.44 -29.49
N ASN A 475 -21.65 11.35 -30.68
CA ASN A 475 -22.33 10.82 -31.88
C ASN A 475 -22.51 9.28 -31.85
N HIS A 476 -21.92 8.57 -30.89
CA HIS A 476 -22.07 7.13 -30.79
C HIS A 476 -23.41 6.77 -30.14
N THR A 477 -24.34 6.24 -30.94
CA THR A 477 -25.73 5.90 -30.57
C THR A 477 -25.86 5.19 -29.23
N TRP A 478 -25.02 4.19 -28.98
CA TRP A 478 -25.10 3.29 -27.81
C TRP A 478 -24.23 3.74 -26.63
N THR A 479 -23.64 4.94 -26.68
CA THR A 479 -22.79 5.47 -25.61
C THR A 479 -23.25 6.85 -25.16
N ARG A 480 -23.61 7.74 -26.10
CA ARG A 480 -24.18 9.09 -25.89
C ARG A 480 -23.38 9.96 -24.91
N GLY A 481 -22.05 9.87 -24.97
CA GLY A 481 -21.14 10.57 -24.09
C GLY A 481 -19.84 9.80 -23.85
N SER A 482 -18.93 10.38 -23.09
CA SER A 482 -17.57 9.85 -22.89
C SER A 482 -17.34 9.28 -21.50
N ARG A 483 -17.52 10.05 -20.43
CA ARG A 483 -17.33 9.65 -19.03
C ARG A 483 -18.48 10.18 -18.18
N SER A 484 -18.86 9.47 -17.12
CA SER A 484 -19.84 10.00 -16.17
C SER A 484 -19.21 11.07 -15.27
N TYR A 485 -20.03 12.00 -14.79
CA TYR A 485 -19.62 12.95 -13.75
C TYR A 485 -20.83 13.33 -12.87
N TYR A 486 -20.55 13.86 -11.67
CA TYR A 486 -21.56 14.37 -10.75
C TYR A 486 -21.73 15.88 -10.94
N ALA A 487 -22.97 16.31 -11.23
CA ALA A 487 -23.36 17.71 -11.20
C ALA A 487 -23.62 18.17 -9.76
N PRO A 488 -23.73 19.49 -9.50
CA PRO A 488 -24.03 19.97 -8.16
C PRO A 488 -25.28 19.33 -7.56
N GLY A 489 -25.15 18.76 -6.37
CA GLY A 489 -26.20 18.06 -5.61
C GLY A 489 -26.41 16.59 -5.96
N ASP A 490 -25.84 16.08 -7.05
CA ASP A 490 -26.08 14.70 -7.50
C ASP A 490 -25.58 13.65 -6.50
N ARG A 491 -24.47 13.92 -5.77
CA ARG A 491 -23.93 12.93 -4.83
C ARG A 491 -24.86 12.71 -3.65
N LEU A 492 -25.47 13.78 -3.14
CA LEU A 492 -26.48 13.69 -2.09
C LEU A 492 -27.77 13.01 -2.58
N LEU A 493 -28.13 13.20 -3.85
CA LEU A 493 -29.33 12.62 -4.43
C LEU A 493 -29.19 11.11 -4.67
N PHE A 494 -28.06 10.66 -5.23
CA PHE A 494 -27.91 9.25 -5.62
C PHE A 494 -26.47 8.72 -5.65
N GLY A 495 -25.46 9.50 -5.25
CA GLY A 495 -24.06 9.07 -5.34
C GLY A 495 -23.77 7.82 -4.51
N GLY A 496 -23.32 6.76 -5.17
CA GLY A 496 -23.12 5.42 -4.59
C GLY A 496 -24.34 4.50 -4.69
N TYR A 497 -25.47 4.97 -5.22
CA TYR A 497 -26.68 4.17 -5.44
C TYR A 497 -26.78 3.61 -6.87
N GLU A 498 -25.96 4.10 -7.80
CA GLU A 498 -25.97 3.75 -9.23
C GLU A 498 -25.73 2.25 -9.43
N GLY A 499 -24.85 1.65 -8.64
CA GLY A 499 -24.52 0.23 -8.69
C GLY A 499 -25.44 -0.70 -7.90
N VAL A 500 -26.32 -0.16 -7.06
CA VAL A 500 -27.19 -0.97 -6.18
C VAL A 500 -28.16 -1.82 -7.00
N PRO A 501 -28.22 -3.15 -6.81
CA PRO A 501 -29.18 -4.01 -7.52
C PRO A 501 -30.64 -3.67 -7.21
N GLN A 502 -31.52 -4.05 -8.12
CA GLN A 502 -32.97 -3.90 -8.00
C GLN A 502 -33.60 -5.27 -8.18
N GLY A 503 -33.70 -6.04 -7.10
CA GLY A 503 -33.96 -7.48 -7.19
C GLY A 503 -32.85 -8.19 -7.98
N ARG A 504 -33.22 -8.97 -9.01
CA ARG A 504 -32.28 -9.67 -9.90
C ARG A 504 -31.83 -8.84 -11.13
N ALA A 505 -32.06 -7.52 -11.10
CA ALA A 505 -31.47 -6.57 -12.03
C ALA A 505 -30.23 -5.92 -11.42
N HIS A 506 -29.07 -6.23 -11.99
CA HIS A 506 -27.75 -5.76 -11.57
C HIS A 506 -27.25 -4.66 -12.52
N PHE A 507 -26.41 -3.75 -12.04
CA PHE A 507 -25.91 -2.61 -12.82
C PHE A 507 -24.40 -2.59 -12.77
N CYS A 508 -23.71 -2.50 -13.90
CA CYS A 508 -22.26 -2.27 -13.92
C CYS A 508 -21.84 -1.30 -15.03
N GLY A 509 -20.57 -0.92 -15.01
CA GLY A 509 -20.02 0.14 -15.85
C GLY A 509 -19.39 1.21 -14.98
N GLU A 510 -18.49 2.01 -15.57
CA GLU A 510 -17.70 3.00 -14.81
C GLU A 510 -18.56 3.97 -14.00
N HIS A 511 -19.75 4.30 -14.49
CA HIS A 511 -20.70 5.20 -13.84
C HIS A 511 -21.30 4.64 -12.54
N THR A 512 -21.08 3.35 -12.27
CA THR A 512 -21.51 2.66 -11.05
C THR A 512 -20.37 2.42 -10.06
N SER A 513 -19.18 2.95 -10.34
CA SER A 513 -18.03 2.93 -9.43
C SER A 513 -18.07 4.18 -8.56
N VAL A 514 -17.95 4.00 -7.24
CA VAL A 514 -17.77 5.10 -6.29
C VAL A 514 -16.37 5.70 -6.39
N VAL A 515 -15.41 4.89 -6.82
CA VAL A 515 -13.96 5.03 -6.61
C VAL A 515 -13.28 5.71 -7.78
N THR A 516 -13.48 5.09 -8.95
CA THR A 516 -12.82 5.43 -10.20
C THR A 516 -13.86 5.62 -11.31
N PRO A 517 -14.94 6.42 -11.07
CA PRO A 517 -15.90 6.74 -12.12
C PRO A 517 -15.19 7.41 -13.29
N GLY A 518 -15.67 7.15 -14.50
CA GLY A 518 -15.09 7.65 -15.74
C GLY A 518 -13.90 6.84 -16.28
N THR A 519 -13.43 5.80 -15.58
CA THR A 519 -12.22 5.06 -15.94
C THR A 519 -12.48 3.64 -16.46
N MET A 520 -11.49 3.07 -17.14
CA MET A 520 -11.54 1.64 -17.50
C MET A 520 -11.48 0.73 -16.25
N ASN A 521 -10.83 1.18 -15.17
CA ASN A 521 -10.81 0.44 -13.90
C ASN A 521 -12.18 0.32 -13.26
N GLY A 522 -12.91 1.44 -13.19
CA GLY A 522 -14.27 1.48 -12.68
C GLY A 522 -15.21 0.56 -13.48
N ALA A 523 -14.99 0.42 -14.78
CA ALA A 523 -15.73 -0.55 -15.60
C ALA A 523 -15.41 -2.01 -15.20
N VAL A 524 -14.12 -2.34 -15.00
CA VAL A 524 -13.71 -3.70 -14.62
C VAL A 524 -14.19 -4.06 -13.22
N GLU A 525 -13.95 -3.21 -12.21
CA GLU A 525 -14.29 -3.53 -10.82
C GLU A 525 -15.81 -3.68 -10.61
N THR A 526 -16.62 -2.87 -11.28
CA THR A 526 -18.08 -2.98 -11.18
C THR A 526 -18.61 -4.19 -11.95
N GLY A 527 -17.94 -4.60 -13.03
CA GLY A 527 -18.21 -5.88 -13.71
C GLY A 527 -17.91 -7.09 -12.80
N MET A 528 -16.82 -7.01 -12.03
CA MET A 528 -16.46 -8.01 -11.02
C MET A 528 -17.46 -8.04 -9.88
N ARG A 529 -17.86 -6.88 -9.36
CA ARG A 529 -18.93 -6.75 -8.37
C ARG A 529 -20.17 -7.50 -8.84
N CYS A 530 -20.75 -7.13 -10.01
CA CYS A 530 -21.97 -7.76 -10.52
C CYS A 530 -21.88 -9.28 -10.67
N ALA A 531 -20.73 -9.81 -11.11
CA ALA A 531 -20.54 -11.25 -11.18
C ALA A 531 -20.64 -11.89 -9.79
N GLU A 532 -20.06 -11.27 -8.76
CA GLU A 532 -20.15 -11.74 -7.37
C GLU A 532 -21.58 -11.68 -6.83
N GLU A 533 -22.33 -10.62 -7.15
CA GLU A 533 -23.72 -10.50 -6.71
C GLU A 533 -24.59 -11.65 -7.24
N ILE A 534 -24.41 -12.02 -8.51
CA ILE A 534 -25.15 -13.11 -9.14
C ILE A 534 -24.70 -14.46 -8.57
N LEU A 535 -23.39 -14.67 -8.40
CA LEU A 535 -22.88 -15.92 -7.82
C LEU A 535 -23.41 -16.15 -6.41
N GLN A 536 -23.57 -15.08 -5.63
CA GLN A 536 -24.17 -15.15 -4.31
C GLN A 536 -25.66 -15.53 -4.37
N ASP A 537 -26.46 -14.84 -5.20
CA ASP A 537 -27.91 -15.14 -5.31
C ASP A 537 -28.17 -16.57 -5.81
N VAL A 538 -27.37 -17.05 -6.77
CA VAL A 538 -27.44 -18.43 -7.28
C VAL A 538 -27.07 -19.45 -6.21
N ALA A 539 -26.08 -19.15 -5.36
CA ALA A 539 -25.68 -20.05 -4.28
C ALA A 539 -26.72 -20.13 -3.14
N GLU A 540 -27.45 -19.04 -2.88
CA GLU A 540 -28.45 -18.93 -1.80
C GLU A 540 -29.85 -19.45 -2.20
N GLY A 541 -30.03 -19.98 -3.42
CA GLY A 541 -31.28 -20.62 -3.85
C GLY A 541 -32.41 -19.65 -4.24
N GLY A 542 -32.10 -18.38 -4.50
CA GLY A 542 -33.02 -17.44 -5.16
C GLY A 542 -34.13 -16.81 -4.29
N GLY A 543 -33.96 -16.72 -2.97
CA GLY A 543 -34.89 -16.03 -2.08
C GLY A 543 -34.74 -14.50 -2.10
N THR A 544 -35.85 -13.76 -2.12
CA THR A 544 -35.88 -12.29 -2.06
C THR A 544 -35.26 -11.73 -0.77
N VAL A 545 -34.23 -10.89 -0.90
CA VAL A 545 -33.61 -10.14 0.21
C VAL A 545 -34.49 -8.92 0.57
N PRO A 546 -34.93 -8.74 1.84
CA PRO A 546 -35.59 -7.50 2.29
C PRO A 546 -34.57 -6.37 2.48
N PRO A 547 -34.99 -5.09 2.42
CA PRO A 547 -34.07 -3.95 2.59
C PRO A 547 -33.46 -3.96 4.00
N PRO A 548 -32.17 -3.60 4.18
CA PRO A 548 -31.52 -3.67 5.48
C PRO A 548 -32.00 -2.55 6.40
N GLU A 549 -32.39 -2.91 7.63
CA GLU A 549 -32.45 -1.98 8.75
C GLU A 549 -31.05 -1.47 9.12
N PRO A 550 -30.92 -0.27 9.71
CA PRO A 550 -29.63 0.34 9.97
C PRO A 550 -28.91 -0.36 11.14
N GLU A 551 -27.75 -0.97 10.86
CA GLU A 551 -26.85 -1.58 11.85
C GLU A 551 -25.51 -0.82 11.96
N PRO A 552 -24.85 -0.88 13.13
CA PRO A 552 -23.82 0.08 13.60
C PRO A 552 -22.45 -0.06 12.90
N GLU A 553 -21.63 0.99 12.99
CA GLU A 553 -20.37 1.18 12.25
C GLU A 553 -19.40 -0.03 12.25
N PRO A 554 -18.83 -0.43 11.09
CA PRO A 554 -17.84 -1.50 11.04
C PRO A 554 -16.40 -0.98 11.25
N GLU A 555 -15.63 -1.70 12.07
CA GLU A 555 -14.21 -1.44 12.31
C GLU A 555 -13.32 -1.62 11.06
N PRO A 556 -12.23 -0.84 10.94
CA PRO A 556 -11.42 -0.79 9.73
C PRO A 556 -10.48 -2.01 9.57
N GLN A 557 -10.33 -2.51 8.33
CA GLN A 557 -9.60 -3.76 7.99
C GLN A 557 -8.15 -3.53 7.52
N PRO A 558 -7.18 -4.42 7.89
CA PRO A 558 -5.75 -4.26 7.63
C PRO A 558 -5.32 -4.35 6.14
N GLU A 559 -4.13 -3.80 5.84
CA GLU A 559 -3.57 -3.67 4.49
C GLU A 559 -3.17 -5.00 3.80
N PRO A 560 -3.21 -5.10 2.46
CA PRO A 560 -2.81 -6.29 1.71
C PRO A 560 -1.31 -6.63 1.82
N GLY A 561 -0.99 -7.92 1.93
CA GLY A 561 0.39 -8.44 1.99
C GLY A 561 0.98 -8.49 3.40
N LEU A 562 0.32 -7.84 4.36
CA LEU A 562 0.59 -8.00 5.78
C LEU A 562 -0.42 -8.99 6.37
N PRO A 563 0.01 -9.83 7.32
CA PRO A 563 -0.88 -10.79 7.94
C PRO A 563 -1.94 -10.04 8.76
N SER A 564 -3.13 -10.63 8.89
CA SER A 564 -4.33 -9.99 9.48
C SER A 564 -4.19 -9.54 10.94
N TRP A 565 -3.15 -9.99 11.62
CA TRP A 565 -2.81 -9.58 12.97
C TRP A 565 -2.08 -8.23 13.03
N VAL A 566 -1.53 -7.75 11.90
CA VAL A 566 -0.92 -6.42 11.82
C VAL A 566 -2.02 -5.36 11.90
N PRO A 567 -1.93 -4.39 12.84
CA PRO A 567 -2.91 -3.31 12.94
C PRO A 567 -2.82 -2.36 11.75
N LEU A 568 -3.87 -1.55 11.58
CA LEU A 568 -3.85 -0.44 10.65
C LEU A 568 -2.86 0.67 11.06
N PRO A 569 -2.38 1.49 10.11
CA PRO A 569 -1.55 2.64 10.44
C PRO A 569 -2.21 3.54 11.50
N GLY A 570 -1.41 3.96 12.48
CA GLY A 570 -1.86 4.69 13.67
C GLY A 570 -2.54 3.84 14.73
N ARG A 571 -2.78 2.54 14.47
CA ARG A 571 -3.50 1.67 15.39
C ARG A 571 -2.60 0.71 16.15
N VAL A 572 -2.98 0.43 17.39
CA VAL A 572 -2.42 -0.64 18.21
C VAL A 572 -3.40 -1.81 18.26
N LYS A 573 -2.89 -3.04 18.25
CA LYS A 573 -3.68 -4.27 18.31
C LYS A 573 -3.01 -5.28 19.21
N ARG A 574 -3.76 -5.86 20.14
CA ARG A 574 -3.35 -7.03 20.90
C ARG A 574 -3.30 -8.25 19.98
N LEU A 575 -2.18 -8.95 19.98
CA LEU A 575 -2.01 -10.19 19.22
C LEU A 575 -2.63 -11.36 19.99
N VAL A 576 -3.25 -12.30 19.27
CA VAL A 576 -3.84 -13.51 19.87
C VAL A 576 -2.71 -14.43 20.32
N THR A 577 -2.67 -14.76 21.62
CA THR A 577 -1.53 -15.43 22.28
C THR A 577 -1.92 -16.80 22.85
N ALA A 578 -2.32 -17.73 21.97
CA ALA A 578 -2.18 -19.13 22.36
C ALA A 578 -0.68 -19.40 22.61
N ASN A 579 -0.32 -20.12 23.68
CA ASN A 579 1.07 -20.35 24.08
C ASN A 579 1.82 -19.05 24.49
N THR A 580 1.38 -18.44 25.60
CA THR A 580 2.05 -17.28 26.22
C THR A 580 3.51 -17.60 26.58
N PHE A 581 4.34 -16.59 26.85
CA PHE A 581 5.73 -16.85 27.25
C PHE A 581 5.81 -17.81 28.44
N ALA A 582 4.89 -17.67 29.41
CA ALA A 582 4.75 -18.58 30.55
C ALA A 582 4.61 -20.06 30.15
N ALA A 583 4.04 -20.37 28.98
CA ALA A 583 3.83 -21.74 28.52
C ALA A 583 5.08 -22.38 27.88
N VAL A 584 6.07 -21.59 27.46
CA VAL A 584 7.38 -22.08 26.99
C VAL A 584 8.53 -21.76 27.94
N ASP A 585 8.21 -21.09 29.04
CA ASP A 585 9.12 -20.84 30.14
C ASP A 585 9.66 -22.19 30.64
N PRO A 586 10.98 -22.33 30.88
CA PRO A 586 11.51 -23.47 31.63
C PRO A 586 10.71 -23.76 32.90
N CYS A 587 10.22 -22.73 33.59
CA CYS A 587 9.71 -22.85 34.94
C CYS A 587 8.27 -22.29 35.02
N PRO A 588 7.25 -22.98 34.47
CA PRO A 588 5.89 -22.45 34.38
C PRO A 588 5.15 -22.41 35.73
N SER A 589 5.59 -23.17 36.75
CA SER A 589 5.01 -23.23 38.10
C SER A 589 6.03 -22.88 39.20
N ASP A 590 5.56 -22.38 40.34
CA ASP A 590 6.41 -21.94 41.48
C ASP A 590 7.10 -23.10 42.23
N THR A 591 6.90 -24.34 41.76
CA THR A 591 7.43 -25.58 42.35
C THR A 591 8.33 -26.36 41.40
N CYS A 592 8.66 -25.78 40.24
CA CYS A 592 9.38 -26.49 39.19
C CYS A 592 10.85 -26.72 39.55
N THR A 593 11.37 -27.87 39.13
CA THR A 593 12.66 -28.45 39.53
C THR A 593 13.81 -28.11 38.57
N TYR A 594 13.64 -27.16 37.65
CA TYR A 594 14.78 -26.66 36.86
C TYR A 594 15.76 -25.99 37.81
N ASN A 595 16.89 -26.64 37.88
CA ASN A 595 17.92 -26.48 38.89
C ASN A 595 18.59 -25.07 38.81
N ALA A 596 18.30 -24.25 37.78
CA ALA A 596 18.86 -22.92 37.55
C ALA A 596 18.14 -21.75 38.26
N THR A 597 17.29 -22.02 39.25
CA THR A 597 16.59 -21.01 40.07
C THR A 597 17.16 -21.02 41.49
N TYR A 598 17.70 -19.89 41.95
CA TYR A 598 18.28 -19.77 43.30
C TYR A 598 17.25 -19.05 44.21
N ASN A 599 16.92 -19.63 45.36
CA ASN A 599 15.93 -19.12 46.34
C ASN A 599 14.45 -19.02 45.90
N GLY A 600 14.01 -19.73 44.86
CA GLY A 600 12.56 -19.88 44.57
C GLY A 600 11.84 -18.66 43.98
N ILE A 601 12.56 -17.61 43.56
CA ILE A 601 11.99 -16.40 42.91
C ILE A 601 12.08 -16.51 41.37
N GLY A 602 11.99 -17.72 40.83
CA GLY A 602 12.55 -18.05 39.51
C GLY A 602 11.73 -17.64 38.28
N ASN A 603 10.42 -17.41 38.42
CA ASN A 603 9.52 -17.49 37.26
C ASN A 603 9.28 -16.15 36.56
N ASP A 604 9.17 -15.04 37.28
CA ASP A 604 8.90 -13.73 36.69
C ASP A 604 10.15 -13.06 36.11
N MET A 605 11.35 -13.49 36.53
CA MET A 605 12.61 -12.78 36.27
C MET A 605 13.15 -12.89 34.83
N VAL A 606 12.70 -13.85 34.01
CA VAL A 606 13.19 -14.06 32.64
C VAL A 606 12.87 -12.89 31.69
N LEU A 607 11.64 -12.37 31.76
CA LEU A 607 11.18 -11.21 30.99
C LEU A 607 11.14 -9.90 31.82
N ARG A 608 11.42 -9.96 33.12
CA ARG A 608 11.46 -8.79 34.02
C ARG A 608 12.85 -8.18 34.16
N SER A 609 13.93 -8.94 33.94
CA SER A 609 15.30 -8.57 34.32
C SER A 609 16.20 -8.18 33.14
N PHE A 610 16.24 -6.91 32.73
CA PHE A 610 17.25 -6.35 31.79
C PHE A 610 17.50 -7.17 30.50
N SER A 611 16.52 -7.96 30.08
CA SER A 611 16.56 -8.80 28.89
C SER A 611 16.37 -7.93 27.64
N GLY A 612 17.19 -8.19 26.64
CA GLY A 612 17.15 -7.57 25.33
C GLY A 612 16.37 -8.44 24.35
N GLY A 613 15.83 -7.77 23.33
CA GLY A 613 15.04 -8.38 22.27
C GLY A 613 15.37 -7.68 20.95
N ILE A 614 15.64 -8.48 19.92
CA ILE A 614 16.03 -7.98 18.59
C ILE A 614 15.23 -8.68 17.50
N TYR A 615 14.81 -7.92 16.48
CA TYR A 615 14.12 -8.47 15.33
C TYR A 615 15.08 -9.20 14.38
N ASN A 616 14.77 -10.45 14.08
CA ASN A 616 15.43 -11.24 13.05
C ASN A 616 14.51 -11.40 11.82
N PRO A 617 14.79 -10.71 10.69
CA PRO A 617 13.99 -10.84 9.47
C PRO A 617 14.19 -12.18 8.75
N TYR A 618 15.20 -12.98 9.10
CA TYR A 618 15.57 -14.20 8.39
C TYR A 618 14.96 -15.47 8.99
N TYR A 619 14.25 -15.36 10.12
CA TYR A 619 13.76 -16.52 10.87
C TYR A 619 12.58 -17.24 10.19
N SER A 620 11.60 -16.49 9.69
CA SER A 620 10.36 -16.95 9.05
C SER A 620 9.87 -15.96 7.98
N ASN A 621 8.66 -16.12 7.42
CA ASN A 621 8.16 -15.25 6.35
C ASN A 621 8.10 -13.80 6.81
N TYR A 622 7.60 -13.53 8.01
CA TYR A 622 7.54 -12.22 8.64
C TYR A 622 8.67 -11.97 9.66
N GLY A 623 9.43 -13.01 10.01
CA GLY A 623 10.56 -12.95 10.93
C GLY A 623 10.16 -13.24 12.38
N ALA A 624 11.06 -12.99 13.33
CA ALA A 624 10.80 -13.23 14.74
C ALA A 624 11.47 -12.18 15.63
N ILE A 625 10.90 -11.91 16.80
CA ILE A 625 11.64 -11.24 17.88
C ILE A 625 12.42 -12.32 18.63
N VAL A 626 13.74 -12.20 18.65
CA VAL A 626 14.63 -13.07 19.42
C VAL A 626 14.91 -12.40 20.76
N ILE A 627 14.63 -13.10 21.86
CA ILE A 627 14.80 -12.62 23.22
C ILE A 627 15.90 -13.42 23.89
N HIS A 628 16.85 -12.71 24.50
CA HIS A 628 17.89 -13.32 25.29
C HIS A 628 18.37 -12.37 26.39
N GLY A 629 18.66 -12.94 27.55
CA GLY A 629 19.04 -12.23 28.75
C GLY A 629 18.05 -12.52 29.89
N GLY A 630 18.50 -12.21 31.11
CA GLY A 630 17.76 -12.48 32.34
C GLY A 630 18.72 -13.03 33.38
N GLY A 631 18.84 -12.35 34.53
CA GLY A 631 19.79 -12.69 35.59
C GLY A 631 19.70 -11.86 36.87
N HIS A 632 18.66 -11.01 37.00
CA HIS A 632 18.36 -10.30 38.25
C HIS A 632 17.41 -11.15 39.09
N GLY A 633 17.47 -11.04 40.42
CA GLY A 633 16.57 -11.81 41.28
C GLY A 633 16.81 -13.33 41.29
N ASN A 634 18.05 -13.79 41.08
CA ASN A 634 18.50 -15.17 41.28
C ASN A 634 18.09 -16.22 40.23
N TYR A 635 17.77 -15.81 38.99
CA TYR A 635 17.60 -16.71 37.84
C TYR A 635 18.93 -16.92 37.09
N GLY A 636 19.34 -18.17 36.87
CA GLY A 636 20.61 -18.55 36.24
C GLY A 636 20.47 -19.08 34.80
N GLY A 637 19.32 -18.94 34.14
CA GLY A 637 19.13 -19.43 32.77
C GLY A 637 19.84 -18.57 31.70
N ASN A 638 20.26 -19.21 30.61
CA ASN A 638 20.88 -18.58 29.43
C ASN A 638 20.15 -18.89 28.12
N GLU A 639 18.88 -19.25 28.24
CA GLU A 639 18.03 -19.66 27.14
C GLU A 639 17.77 -18.52 26.15
N THR A 640 17.39 -18.93 24.96
CA THR A 640 17.00 -18.09 23.85
C THR A 640 15.58 -18.42 23.45
N TYR A 641 14.75 -17.38 23.42
CA TYR A 641 13.35 -17.48 23.04
C TYR A 641 13.11 -16.74 21.74
N VAL A 642 12.12 -17.19 20.99
CA VAL A 642 11.60 -16.45 19.83
C VAL A 642 10.11 -16.29 19.93
N PHE A 643 9.64 -15.10 19.57
CA PHE A 643 8.24 -14.87 19.20
C PHE A 643 8.16 -14.87 17.67
N ASP A 644 7.62 -15.94 17.09
CA ASP A 644 7.57 -16.16 15.65
C ASP A 644 6.34 -15.48 15.03
N LEU A 645 6.56 -14.49 14.17
CA LEU A 645 5.50 -13.63 13.63
C LEU A 645 4.61 -14.32 12.59
N ASP A 646 5.03 -15.47 12.07
CA ASP A 646 4.17 -16.30 11.22
C ASP A 646 3.10 -17.04 12.04
N THR A 647 3.46 -17.44 13.27
CA THR A 647 2.60 -18.28 14.13
C THR A 647 1.99 -17.54 15.32
N LEU A 648 2.49 -16.34 15.64
CA LEU A 648 2.16 -15.56 16.83
C LEU A 648 2.33 -16.32 18.15
N ALA A 649 3.31 -17.23 18.19
CA ALA A 649 3.55 -18.08 19.35
C ALA A 649 5.01 -17.98 19.79
N PHE A 650 5.21 -18.13 21.10
CA PHE A 650 6.55 -18.27 21.66
C PHE A 650 7.11 -19.66 21.38
N LYS A 651 8.43 -19.74 21.17
CA LYS A 651 9.19 -20.99 21.13
C LYS A 651 10.48 -20.79 21.91
N ARG A 652 10.80 -21.76 22.76
CA ARG A 652 12.12 -21.87 23.39
C ARG A 652 13.03 -22.69 22.48
N LEU A 653 14.22 -22.17 22.20
CA LEU A 653 15.14 -22.77 21.22
C LEU A 653 16.18 -23.69 21.86
N ASP A 654 16.54 -23.43 23.10
CA ASP A 654 17.46 -24.20 23.93
C ASP A 654 16.98 -24.27 25.38
N ASN A 655 17.46 -25.27 26.11
CA ASN A 655 17.17 -25.42 27.53
C ASN A 655 18.19 -24.64 28.37
N PRO A 656 17.85 -24.27 29.62
CA PRO A 656 18.82 -23.70 30.56
C PRO A 656 20.05 -24.58 30.64
N THR A 657 21.19 -23.96 30.94
CA THR A 657 22.35 -24.69 31.42
C THR A 657 22.04 -25.29 32.80
N ASP A 658 22.30 -26.59 32.98
CA ASP A 658 21.99 -27.32 34.22
C ASP A 658 22.80 -26.82 35.44
N HIS A 659 22.23 -26.87 36.64
CA HIS A 659 22.86 -26.39 37.89
C HIS A 659 24.25 -26.94 38.23
N PRO A 660 24.60 -28.22 37.98
CA PRO A 660 25.97 -28.71 38.18
C PRO A 660 27.00 -27.93 37.36
N SER A 661 26.57 -27.36 36.23
CA SER A 661 27.37 -26.55 35.31
C SER A 661 27.36 -25.05 35.63
N LEU A 662 26.51 -24.59 36.56
CA LEU A 662 26.50 -23.20 37.07
C LEU A 662 27.72 -22.88 37.93
N THR A 663 28.50 -23.89 38.34
CA THR A 663 29.83 -23.66 38.89
C THR A 663 30.71 -23.03 37.80
N VAL A 664 30.92 -21.73 37.91
CA VAL A 664 31.81 -20.98 37.03
C VAL A 664 33.21 -21.58 37.17
N LYS A 665 33.82 -21.95 36.05
CA LYS A 665 35.12 -22.63 35.98
C LYS A 665 36.16 -21.90 36.86
N SER A 666 36.56 -22.49 37.99
CA SER A 666 37.68 -22.00 38.77
C SER A 666 38.96 -22.23 37.98
N VAL A 667 39.60 -21.16 37.51
CA VAL A 667 41.03 -21.21 37.23
C VAL A 667 41.71 -21.45 38.59
N PRO A 668 42.65 -22.39 38.73
CA PRO A 668 43.34 -22.62 40.00
C PRO A 668 43.96 -21.32 40.50
N GLY A 669 43.59 -20.86 41.70
CA GLY A 669 44.38 -19.83 42.40
C GLY A 669 43.66 -18.70 43.15
N ASN A 670 42.33 -18.55 43.15
CA ASN A 670 41.69 -17.69 44.18
C ASN A 670 40.17 -17.84 44.27
N LEU A 671 39.69 -18.41 45.38
CA LEU A 671 38.30 -18.72 45.66
C LEU A 671 37.68 -17.67 46.61
N TRP A 672 37.40 -16.45 46.10
CA TRP A 672 36.37 -15.52 46.62
C TRP A 672 35.92 -14.49 45.56
N ASN A 673 36.31 -14.65 44.28
CA ASN A 673 36.05 -13.68 43.23
C ASN A 673 35.30 -14.34 42.07
N LEU A 674 33.98 -14.18 42.03
CA LEU A 674 33.09 -14.65 40.94
C LEU A 674 33.40 -13.84 39.65
N GLN A 675 34.51 -14.15 38.98
CA GLN A 675 35.12 -13.32 37.93
C GLN A 675 34.85 -13.72 36.48
N TYR A 676 33.95 -14.66 36.15
CA TYR A 676 33.75 -15.09 34.75
C TYR A 676 32.28 -15.29 34.38
N CYS A 677 31.89 -14.85 33.18
CA CYS A 677 30.51 -14.91 32.65
C CYS A 677 30.31 -16.02 31.60
N GLU A 678 30.98 -17.17 31.75
CA GLU A 678 30.67 -18.41 31.02
C GLU A 678 30.47 -19.55 32.02
N TYR A 679 29.54 -20.45 31.73
CA TYR A 679 29.37 -21.70 32.47
C TYR A 679 30.49 -22.69 32.14
N ILE A 680 30.65 -23.73 32.97
CA ILE A 680 31.76 -24.70 32.81
C ILE A 680 31.73 -25.41 31.45
N ASP A 681 30.56 -25.49 30.83
CA ASP A 681 30.31 -26.06 29.50
C ASP A 681 30.65 -25.10 28.34
N GLY A 682 31.13 -23.89 28.65
CA GLY A 682 31.53 -22.88 27.68
C GLY A 682 30.39 -22.04 27.11
N GLN A 683 29.16 -22.24 27.60
CA GLN A 683 28.03 -21.39 27.26
C GLN A 683 28.07 -20.05 28.01
N PRO A 684 27.48 -18.97 27.46
CA PRO A 684 27.43 -17.69 28.17
C PRO A 684 26.65 -17.87 29.47
N ALA A 685 27.19 -17.32 30.56
CA ALA A 685 26.50 -17.29 31.83
C ALA A 685 25.31 -16.33 31.77
N SER A 686 24.32 -16.59 32.63
CA SER A 686 23.18 -15.69 32.85
C SER A 686 23.68 -14.29 33.20
N SER A 687 23.15 -13.30 32.47
CA SER A 687 23.57 -11.92 32.57
C SER A 687 22.58 -11.00 31.88
N HIS A 688 22.61 -9.73 32.26
CA HIS A 688 21.81 -8.70 31.61
C HIS A 688 22.35 -8.49 30.19
N SER A 689 21.50 -8.49 29.17
CA SER A 689 21.96 -8.25 27.80
C SER A 689 21.97 -6.75 27.45
N PHE A 690 21.13 -5.92 28.09
CA PHE A 690 21.10 -4.46 27.90
C PHE A 690 21.10 -4.01 26.43
N ASP A 691 20.54 -4.79 25.50
CA ASP A 691 20.58 -4.54 24.04
C ASP A 691 21.97 -4.66 23.37
N ASN A 692 22.91 -5.40 23.97
CA ASN A 692 24.14 -5.88 23.31
C ASN A 692 23.87 -7.12 22.43
N LEU A 693 22.80 -7.06 21.63
CA LEU A 693 22.40 -8.13 20.73
C LEU A 693 22.49 -7.64 19.27
N ALA A 694 22.93 -8.52 18.37
CA ALA A 694 22.97 -8.26 16.94
C ALA A 694 22.55 -9.50 16.15
N ILE A 695 21.86 -9.33 15.03
CA ILE A 695 21.57 -10.43 14.09
C ILE A 695 22.60 -10.41 12.97
N ILE A 696 23.37 -11.50 12.84
CA ILE A 696 24.27 -11.73 11.71
C ILE A 696 23.49 -12.45 10.59
N PRO A 697 23.41 -11.89 9.37
CA PRO A 697 22.69 -12.51 8.26
C PRO A 697 23.29 -13.84 7.74
N PRO A 698 22.49 -14.74 7.14
CA PRO A 698 22.96 -16.02 6.56
C PRO A 698 24.14 -15.92 5.58
N GLY A 699 24.18 -14.86 4.77
CA GLY A 699 25.26 -14.63 3.79
C GLY A 699 26.47 -13.88 4.34
N LYS A 700 26.51 -13.63 5.65
CA LYS A 700 27.49 -12.73 6.31
C LYS A 700 28.15 -13.36 7.54
N GLY A 701 28.07 -14.68 7.67
CA GLY A 701 28.63 -15.45 8.78
C GLY A 701 27.60 -15.97 9.78
N GLY A 702 26.30 -15.70 9.54
CA GLY A 702 25.20 -16.31 10.29
C GLY A 702 24.71 -17.61 9.65
N GLY A 703 23.94 -18.39 10.40
CA GLY A 703 23.27 -19.61 9.92
C GLY A 703 22.14 -19.31 8.93
N THR A 704 21.47 -20.34 8.42
CA THR A 704 20.45 -20.20 7.34
C THR A 704 19.24 -19.34 7.74
N ARG A 705 18.97 -19.22 9.05
CA ARG A 705 17.97 -18.31 9.64
C ARG A 705 18.57 -17.08 10.30
N GLY A 706 19.83 -16.76 9.99
CA GLY A 706 20.65 -15.79 10.72
C GLY A 706 21.15 -16.37 12.04
N SER A 707 22.02 -15.61 12.70
CA SER A 707 22.54 -15.97 14.02
C SER A 707 22.44 -14.79 14.98
N LEU A 708 22.06 -15.08 16.21
CA LEU A 708 22.08 -14.12 17.30
C LEU A 708 23.53 -14.01 17.81
N LEU A 709 24.12 -12.84 17.68
CA LEU A 709 25.37 -12.48 18.33
C LEU A 709 25.04 -11.74 19.62
N ARG A 710 25.61 -12.22 20.72
CA ARG A 710 25.70 -11.48 21.97
C ARG A 710 27.04 -10.79 22.02
N ALA A 711 27.03 -9.47 21.81
CA ALA A 711 28.17 -8.62 22.10
C ALA A 711 28.37 -8.59 23.63
N VAL A 712 29.62 -8.41 24.05
CA VAL A 712 30.07 -8.62 25.43
C VAL A 712 29.14 -7.95 26.44
N SER A 713 28.67 -8.68 27.46
CA SER A 713 27.96 -8.09 28.61
C SER A 713 28.27 -8.83 29.92
N MET A 714 28.29 -8.07 31.03
CA MET A 714 28.59 -8.54 32.39
C MET A 714 27.36 -9.15 33.09
N ALA A 715 27.60 -10.12 33.98
CA ALA A 715 26.62 -10.62 34.94
C ALA A 715 26.47 -9.67 36.15
N CYS A 716 25.27 -9.66 36.76
CA CYS A 716 24.99 -8.85 37.95
C CYS A 716 25.77 -9.39 39.18
N GLY A 717 26.56 -8.53 39.82
CA GLY A 717 27.32 -8.83 41.05
C GLY A 717 28.56 -7.93 41.18
N LYS A 718 28.83 -7.40 42.37
CA LYS A 718 29.69 -6.22 42.65
C LYS A 718 31.17 -6.23 42.18
N GLU A 719 31.70 -7.28 41.56
CA GLU A 719 33.11 -7.30 41.08
C GLU A 719 33.34 -8.13 39.80
N SER A 720 32.36 -8.27 38.90
CA SER A 720 32.53 -9.09 37.70
C SER A 720 33.59 -8.49 36.73
N ARG A 721 34.35 -9.35 36.03
CA ARG A 721 35.21 -8.99 34.89
C ARG A 721 34.54 -9.56 33.62
N SER A 722 34.72 -8.91 32.48
CA SER A 722 34.06 -9.30 31.21
C SER A 722 34.48 -10.70 30.76
N THR A 723 33.56 -11.41 30.08
CA THR A 723 34.00 -12.54 29.24
C THR A 723 34.94 -11.97 28.20
N GLY A 724 36.13 -12.56 28.10
CA GLY A 724 37.03 -12.31 26.99
C GLY A 724 36.44 -12.75 25.64
N TYR A 725 35.14 -13.05 25.53
CA TYR A 725 34.51 -13.59 24.34
C TYR A 725 33.14 -12.96 24.05
N SER A 726 32.84 -12.81 22.75
CA SER A 726 31.48 -12.69 22.23
C SER A 726 30.94 -14.06 21.87
N HIS A 727 29.63 -14.28 22.00
CA HIS A 727 28.98 -15.55 21.72
C HIS A 727 28.01 -15.44 20.55
N ILE A 728 27.87 -16.53 19.81
CA ILE A 728 26.92 -16.64 18.70
C ILE A 728 26.02 -17.86 18.90
N PHE A 729 24.76 -17.71 18.51
CA PHE A 729 23.74 -18.75 18.53
C PHE A 729 23.11 -18.86 17.14
N ASP A 730 23.18 -20.06 16.54
CA ASP A 730 22.56 -20.32 15.23
C ASP A 730 21.06 -20.55 15.41
N LEU A 731 20.24 -19.80 14.67
CA LEU A 731 18.78 -19.84 14.79
C LEU A 731 18.13 -20.91 13.88
N ALA A 732 18.91 -21.72 13.15
CA ALA A 732 18.43 -22.89 12.38
C ALA A 732 18.46 -24.20 13.20
N GLN A 733 17.38 -25.00 13.15
CA GLN A 733 17.23 -26.27 13.93
C GLN A 733 18.07 -27.43 13.37
N PRO A 734 18.41 -28.50 14.17
CA PRO A 734 17.79 -28.88 15.45
C PRO A 734 18.72 -29.04 16.67
N ALA A 735 19.96 -28.54 16.69
CA ALA A 735 20.80 -28.58 17.89
C ALA A 735 21.46 -27.22 18.17
N GLN A 736 20.75 -26.34 18.87
CA GLN A 736 21.20 -24.98 19.11
C GLN A 736 21.84 -24.87 20.50
N ARG A 737 23.14 -24.58 20.51
CA ARG A 737 23.90 -24.18 21.70
C ARG A 737 24.73 -22.97 21.35
N TRP A 738 24.98 -22.13 22.34
CA TRP A 738 25.89 -21.01 22.19
C TRP A 738 27.32 -21.47 21.88
N LYS A 739 28.01 -20.71 21.04
CA LYS A 739 29.42 -20.93 20.70
C LYS A 739 30.20 -19.64 20.89
N ARG A 740 31.45 -19.75 21.34
CA ARG A 740 32.39 -18.62 21.29
C ARG A 740 32.57 -18.18 19.83
N PHE A 741 32.52 -16.88 19.61
CA PHE A 741 32.62 -16.29 18.28
C PHE A 741 33.92 -15.53 18.08
N SER A 742 34.28 -14.64 19.01
CA SER A 742 35.48 -13.80 18.93
C SER A 742 36.05 -13.51 20.31
N VAL A 743 37.33 -13.15 20.38
CA VAL A 743 38.01 -12.72 21.62
C VAL A 743 37.93 -11.21 21.75
N ASN A 744 37.49 -10.73 22.90
CA ASN A 744 37.08 -9.35 23.19
C ASN A 744 38.22 -8.32 23.04
N ALA A 745 37.84 -7.14 22.57
CA ALA A 745 38.63 -5.91 22.45
C ALA A 745 39.17 -5.36 23.78
N TYR A 746 38.41 -5.46 24.88
CA TYR A 746 38.64 -4.71 26.13
C TYR A 746 39.55 -5.43 27.15
N ASN A 747 40.39 -6.35 26.67
CA ASN A 747 41.20 -7.26 27.47
C ASN A 747 41.98 -6.52 28.58
N GLY A 748 41.55 -6.66 29.84
CA GLY A 748 42.24 -6.14 31.04
C GLY A 748 41.64 -4.91 31.73
N ASN A 749 40.70 -4.17 31.12
CA ASN A 749 40.10 -2.99 31.75
C ASN A 749 38.70 -3.29 32.34
N LYS A 750 38.38 -2.71 33.51
CA LYS A 750 37.03 -2.76 34.09
C LYS A 750 36.07 -2.04 33.13
N VAL A 751 35.35 -2.80 32.31
CA VAL A 751 34.30 -2.26 31.44
C VAL A 751 33.05 -2.02 32.30
N PRO A 752 32.45 -0.83 32.32
CA PRO A 752 31.19 -0.60 33.04
C PRO A 752 30.06 -1.51 32.53
N PRO A 753 29.08 -1.86 33.38
CA PRO A 753 28.14 -2.98 33.19
C PRO A 753 27.08 -2.82 32.10
N THR A 754 27.25 -1.91 31.15
CA THR A 754 26.16 -1.46 30.26
C THR A 754 26.66 -0.93 28.93
N GLY A 755 25.92 -1.20 27.85
CA GLY A 755 26.22 -0.73 26.52
C GLY A 755 25.14 -1.13 25.52
N ALA A 756 25.26 -0.70 24.27
CA ALA A 756 24.42 -1.15 23.16
C ALA A 756 25.29 -1.53 21.97
N CYS A 757 24.77 -2.34 21.05
CA CYS A 757 25.48 -2.62 19.81
C CYS A 757 24.60 -2.50 18.58
N ALA A 758 25.22 -2.20 17.45
CA ALA A 758 24.54 -2.06 16.16
C ALA A 758 25.29 -2.84 15.08
N TYR A 759 24.56 -3.67 14.32
CA TYR A 759 25.11 -4.34 13.15
C TYR A 759 25.17 -3.38 11.96
N ASP A 760 26.37 -3.08 11.50
CA ASP A 760 26.64 -2.29 10.29
C ASP A 760 26.66 -3.23 9.08
N SER A 761 25.53 -3.25 8.39
CA SER A 761 25.33 -4.10 7.21
C SER A 761 26.21 -3.72 6.01
N LYS A 762 26.69 -2.47 5.96
CA LYS A 762 27.57 -1.98 4.88
C LYS A 762 28.99 -2.49 5.06
N ARG A 763 29.48 -2.49 6.30
CA ARG A 763 30.86 -2.90 6.64
C ARG A 763 30.97 -4.33 7.15
N ASN A 764 29.85 -5.04 7.30
CA ASN A 764 29.79 -6.38 7.88
C ASN A 764 30.46 -6.46 9.26
N CYS A 765 30.15 -5.49 10.12
CA CYS A 765 30.75 -5.39 11.45
C CYS A 765 29.70 -5.06 12.51
N VAL A 766 30.02 -5.30 13.77
CA VAL A 766 29.20 -4.88 14.91
C VAL A 766 29.92 -3.79 15.67
N TRP A 767 29.29 -2.64 15.82
CA TRP A 767 29.76 -1.54 16.65
C TRP A 767 29.22 -1.73 18.07
N GLN A 768 30.08 -1.68 19.07
CA GLN A 768 29.71 -1.77 20.49
C GLN A 768 30.05 -0.46 21.21
N PHE A 769 29.06 0.09 21.88
CA PHE A 769 29.15 1.34 22.62
C PHE A 769 29.05 1.03 24.11
N VAL A 770 30.12 1.31 24.84
CA VAL A 770 30.19 1.06 26.28
C VAL A 770 30.01 2.37 27.03
N HIS A 771 29.09 2.37 27.99
CA HIS A 771 28.83 3.53 28.83
C HIS A 771 30.08 4.01 29.58
N GLY A 772 30.26 5.34 29.69
CA GLY A 772 31.31 5.96 30.50
C GLY A 772 32.74 5.87 29.93
N ASN A 773 32.97 5.05 28.91
CA ASN A 773 34.27 4.91 28.26
C ASN A 773 34.34 5.79 27.01
N ALA A 774 35.46 6.47 26.82
CA ALA A 774 35.78 7.16 25.56
C ALA A 774 36.33 6.16 24.51
N ILE A 775 35.72 4.97 24.41
CA ILE A 775 36.14 3.90 23.49
C ILE A 775 34.91 3.29 22.84
N VAL A 776 34.97 3.06 21.53
CA VAL A 776 34.00 2.27 20.77
C VAL A 776 34.68 1.02 20.22
N GLY A 777 34.02 -0.13 20.40
CA GLY A 777 34.49 -1.42 19.88
C GLY A 777 33.90 -1.68 18.50
N LYS A 778 34.67 -2.31 17.61
CA LYS A 778 34.23 -2.81 16.31
C LYS A 778 34.62 -4.28 16.18
N LEU A 779 33.63 -5.15 16.04
CA LEU A 779 33.83 -6.54 15.68
C LEU A 779 33.71 -6.69 14.17
N ASP A 780 34.77 -7.11 13.50
CA ASP A 780 34.66 -7.61 12.14
C ASP A 780 34.06 -9.02 12.18
N VAL A 781 32.90 -9.21 11.56
CA VAL A 781 32.16 -10.48 11.64
C VAL A 781 32.86 -11.59 10.85
N ALA A 782 33.51 -11.25 9.73
CA ALA A 782 34.19 -12.23 8.89
C ALA A 782 35.52 -12.65 9.53
N ALA A 783 36.30 -11.68 10.02
CA ALA A 783 37.59 -11.95 10.66
C ALA A 783 37.45 -12.42 12.11
N LYS A 784 36.28 -12.21 12.75
CA LYS A 784 36.01 -12.54 14.16
C LYS A 784 37.00 -11.86 15.11
N THR A 785 37.44 -10.66 14.76
CA THR A 785 38.40 -9.87 15.51
C THR A 785 37.80 -8.54 15.95
N TRP A 786 38.19 -8.10 17.14
CA TRP A 786 37.78 -6.81 17.67
C TRP A 786 38.87 -5.75 17.48
N THR A 787 38.45 -4.53 17.15
CA THR A 787 39.28 -3.32 17.13
C THR A 787 38.64 -2.27 18.04
N ASN A 788 39.45 -1.61 18.86
CA ASN A 788 39.00 -0.49 19.70
C ASN A 788 39.43 0.84 19.10
N TYR A 789 38.54 1.82 19.15
CA TYR A 789 38.81 3.18 18.73
C TYR A 789 38.65 4.13 19.93
N PRO A 790 39.72 4.85 20.35
CA PRO A 790 39.58 5.91 21.33
C PRO A 790 38.80 7.07 20.70
N MET A 791 37.89 7.67 21.45
CA MET A 791 37.00 8.74 21.01
C MET A 791 37.41 10.06 21.63
N ALA A 792 37.37 11.14 20.84
CA ALA A 792 37.63 12.50 21.31
C ALA A 792 36.57 13.02 22.31
N GLN A 793 35.32 12.56 22.17
CA GLN A 793 34.22 12.85 23.09
C GLN A 793 33.42 11.57 23.39
N GLY A 794 33.27 11.25 24.67
CA GLY A 794 32.58 10.05 25.16
C GLY A 794 31.12 10.27 25.55
N MET A 795 30.48 9.21 26.04
CA MET A 795 29.08 9.16 26.46
C MET A 795 28.87 9.54 27.95
N GLY A 796 29.71 10.42 28.51
CA GLY A 796 29.89 10.55 29.97
C GLY A 796 28.70 11.03 30.81
N ASP A 797 27.67 11.62 30.19
CA ASP A 797 26.45 12.10 30.86
C ASP A 797 25.25 11.14 30.65
N LEU A 798 25.46 10.00 29.97
CA LEU A 798 24.38 9.05 29.69
C LEU A 798 24.02 8.24 30.93
N ARG A 799 22.79 7.75 30.97
CA ARG A 799 22.36 6.76 31.96
C ARG A 799 22.65 5.36 31.38
N PRO A 800 23.51 4.57 32.02
CA PRO A 800 24.05 3.31 31.47
C PRO A 800 22.97 2.29 31.06
N ASP A 801 21.96 2.13 31.90
CA ASP A 801 20.79 1.26 31.78
C ASP A 801 19.69 1.85 30.87
N SER A 802 20.02 2.82 30.02
CA SER A 802 19.08 3.49 29.09
C SER A 802 19.53 3.50 27.62
N LEU A 803 20.70 2.94 27.32
CA LEU A 803 21.36 3.08 26.00
C LEU A 803 20.87 2.06 24.97
N THR A 804 20.47 2.54 23.79
CA THR A 804 20.17 1.73 22.59
C THR A 804 20.95 2.29 21.40
N ALA A 805 21.30 1.43 20.43
CA ALA A 805 22.05 1.81 19.24
C ALA A 805 21.54 1.05 18.01
N GLN A 806 21.45 1.73 16.87
CA GLN A 806 21.03 1.11 15.61
C GLN A 806 21.71 1.78 14.42
N TYR A 807 22.14 0.96 13.46
CA TYR A 807 22.79 1.44 12.23
C TYR A 807 21.76 1.94 11.22
N TYR A 808 21.94 3.17 10.76
CA TYR A 808 21.08 3.85 9.80
C TYR A 808 21.78 3.96 8.44
N ALA A 809 21.58 2.94 7.61
CA ALA A 809 22.23 2.79 6.31
C ALA A 809 22.04 4.00 5.35
N PRO A 810 20.87 4.67 5.25
CA PRO A 810 20.68 5.76 4.30
C PRO A 810 21.59 6.97 4.51
N ARG A 811 22.12 7.18 5.73
CA ARG A 811 23.11 8.23 6.02
C ARG A 811 24.46 7.71 6.48
N ASP A 812 24.62 6.39 6.51
CA ASP A 812 25.86 5.74 6.92
C ASP A 812 26.33 6.19 8.31
N ILE A 813 25.39 6.21 9.27
CA ILE A 813 25.62 6.60 10.67
C ILE A 813 25.06 5.54 11.63
N VAL A 814 25.53 5.51 12.87
CA VAL A 814 24.85 4.81 13.97
C VAL A 814 24.18 5.84 14.86
N VAL A 815 22.89 5.65 15.12
CA VAL A 815 22.12 6.54 16.00
C VAL A 815 22.01 5.87 17.37
N LEU A 816 22.26 6.64 18.42
CA LEU A 816 22.16 6.21 19.81
C LEU A 816 21.11 7.05 20.55
N TRP A 817 20.44 6.41 21.50
CA TRP A 817 19.46 7.05 22.38
C TRP A 817 19.70 6.66 23.83
N ALA A 818 19.60 7.63 24.74
CA ALA A 818 19.78 7.44 26.18
C ALA A 818 19.24 8.65 26.98
N TYR A 819 19.04 8.45 28.28
CA TYR A 819 18.78 9.50 29.26
C TYR A 819 20.04 10.14 29.78
N ARG A 820 19.93 11.37 30.26
CA ARG A 820 20.98 11.96 31.09
C ARG A 820 20.93 11.48 32.53
N ARG A 821 22.09 11.38 33.16
CA ARG A 821 22.23 11.10 34.59
C ARG A 821 21.86 12.32 35.46
N THR A 822 21.99 13.52 34.90
CA THR A 822 21.73 14.81 35.58
C THR A 822 20.24 15.12 35.71
N THR A 823 19.83 15.75 36.82
CA THR A 823 18.44 16.16 37.12
C THR A 823 18.22 17.63 36.69
N PRO A 824 17.11 17.98 36.02
CA PRO A 824 16.04 17.09 35.57
C PRO A 824 16.53 16.15 34.45
N LYS A 825 16.10 14.89 34.51
CA LYS A 825 16.44 13.88 33.50
C LYS A 825 15.97 14.37 32.14
N SER A 826 16.87 14.55 31.19
CA SER A 826 16.53 14.90 29.81
C SER A 826 16.93 13.79 28.85
N THR A 827 16.09 13.52 27.86
CA THR A 827 16.40 12.63 26.73
C THR A 827 17.48 13.23 25.83
N GLY A 828 18.23 12.37 25.14
CA GLY A 828 19.12 12.80 24.08
C GLY A 828 19.24 11.78 22.95
N VAL A 829 19.59 12.32 21.78
CA VAL A 829 20.00 11.56 20.59
C VAL A 829 21.48 11.84 20.36
N TRP A 830 22.23 10.80 20.04
CA TRP A 830 23.61 10.91 19.59
C TRP A 830 23.78 10.22 18.24
N VAL A 831 24.72 10.73 17.45
CA VAL A 831 25.10 10.19 16.16
C VAL A 831 26.58 9.85 16.19
N PHE A 832 26.88 8.61 15.84
CA PHE A 832 28.22 8.11 15.60
C PHE A 832 28.45 7.97 14.10
N ASN A 833 29.62 8.40 13.63
CA ASN A 833 30.03 8.25 12.24
C ASN A 833 31.03 7.08 12.11
N PRO A 834 30.62 5.91 11.57
CA PRO A 834 31.50 4.77 11.36
C PRO A 834 32.73 5.06 10.48
N ASN A 835 32.69 6.10 9.65
CA ASN A 835 33.83 6.51 8.81
C ASN A 835 34.88 7.32 9.58
N ASN A 836 34.54 7.86 10.76
CA ASN A 836 35.45 8.59 11.62
C ASN A 836 35.24 8.21 13.10
N PRO A 837 35.57 6.95 13.47
CA PRO A 837 35.24 6.41 14.78
C PRO A 837 35.95 7.13 15.93
N THR A 838 37.04 7.85 15.67
CA THR A 838 37.80 8.58 16.69
C THR A 838 37.22 9.97 17.00
N ALA A 839 36.36 10.52 16.14
CA ALA A 839 35.67 11.79 16.41
C ALA A 839 34.67 11.71 17.58
N GLY A 840 34.29 10.48 17.97
CA GLY A 840 33.34 10.24 19.05
C GLY A 840 31.89 10.36 18.62
N VAL A 841 31.01 10.51 19.60
CA VAL A 841 29.56 10.64 19.40
C VAL A 841 29.16 12.11 19.45
N GLN A 842 28.36 12.54 18.48
CA GLN A 842 27.85 13.92 18.40
C GLN A 842 26.42 13.97 18.93
N ARG A 843 26.13 14.89 19.85
CA ARG A 843 24.76 15.10 20.34
C ARG A 843 23.93 15.82 19.28
N ILE A 844 22.70 15.37 19.11
CA ILE A 844 21.66 16.05 18.33
C ILE A 844 20.68 16.73 19.29
N THR A 845 20.38 17.99 18.99
CA THR A 845 19.31 18.74 19.68
C THR A 845 17.97 18.32 19.12
N LEU A 846 17.01 18.01 19.98
CA LEU A 846 15.64 17.71 19.57
C LEU A 846 14.74 18.92 19.83
N THR A 847 14.00 19.36 18.82
CA THR A 847 12.92 20.35 19.00
C THR A 847 11.66 19.58 19.41
N LEU A 848 11.40 19.53 20.72
CA LEU A 848 10.29 18.76 21.32
C LEU A 848 9.14 19.68 21.76
N PRO A 849 7.88 19.25 21.63
CA PRO A 849 6.76 19.75 22.41
C PRO A 849 6.49 18.81 23.60
N ILE A 850 7.53 18.38 24.34
CA ILE A 850 7.38 17.48 25.50
C ILE A 850 7.75 18.27 26.76
N PRO A 851 6.89 18.36 27.79
CA PRO A 851 7.26 18.85 29.11
C PRO A 851 8.30 17.92 29.76
N PRO A 852 9.27 18.41 30.53
CA PRO A 852 10.18 17.53 31.26
C PRO A 852 9.40 16.56 32.16
N SER A 853 9.49 15.25 31.92
CA SER A 853 8.80 14.24 32.72
C SER A 853 9.42 14.16 34.12
N THR A 854 8.57 14.03 35.14
CA THR A 854 8.95 13.88 36.56
C THR A 854 9.26 12.42 36.94
N THR A 855 8.88 11.45 36.10
CA THR A 855 9.06 10.02 36.35
C THR A 855 10.40 9.51 35.81
N SER A 856 11.03 8.66 36.61
CA SER A 856 12.48 8.43 36.59
C SER A 856 13.01 7.51 35.50
N GLU A 857 12.18 6.79 34.75
CA GLU A 857 12.68 5.65 33.95
C GLU A 857 11.86 5.49 32.67
N VAL A 858 12.39 5.97 31.56
CA VAL A 858 11.91 5.59 30.23
C VAL A 858 12.95 4.69 29.60
N ILE A 859 12.44 3.59 29.08
CA ILE A 859 13.26 2.45 28.70
C ILE A 859 12.85 2.00 27.30
N GLY A 860 13.77 2.09 26.34
CA GLY A 860 13.67 1.47 25.01
C GLY A 860 13.29 2.42 23.86
N GLY A 861 14.13 2.47 22.82
CA GLY A 861 13.83 3.07 21.53
C GLY A 861 14.30 2.12 20.42
N ASP A 862 13.57 2.05 19.30
CA ASP A 862 13.99 1.25 18.14
C ASP A 862 13.81 2.01 16.84
N ILE A 863 14.74 1.82 15.90
CA ILE A 863 14.80 2.62 14.68
C ILE A 863 14.27 1.81 13.51
N CYS A 864 13.16 2.26 12.95
CA CYS A 864 12.66 1.79 11.66
C CYS A 864 13.33 2.57 10.51
N THR A 865 13.53 1.94 9.35
CA THR A 865 13.78 2.65 8.09
C THR A 865 12.57 2.50 7.16
N HIS A 866 11.62 3.41 7.30
CA HIS A 866 10.61 3.68 6.28
C HIS A 866 10.62 5.20 6.07
N ASN A 867 10.93 5.65 4.84
CA ASN A 867 11.09 7.07 4.50
C ASN A 867 12.09 7.87 5.38
N GLY A 868 13.07 7.20 5.98
CA GLY A 868 14.16 7.84 6.72
C GLY A 868 13.78 8.45 8.08
N ARG A 869 12.76 7.90 8.74
CA ARG A 869 12.24 8.37 10.03
C ARG A 869 12.63 7.45 11.17
N LEU A 870 13.04 8.02 12.30
CA LEU A 870 13.29 7.31 13.56
C LEU A 870 11.98 7.28 14.37
N TYR A 871 11.70 6.22 15.12
CA TYR A 871 10.57 6.18 16.05
C TYR A 871 11.04 5.80 17.45
N LEU A 872 10.33 6.22 18.49
CA LEU A 872 10.71 6.04 19.88
C LEU A 872 9.45 5.78 20.70
N ILE A 873 9.55 5.00 21.77
CA ILE A 873 8.45 4.79 22.69
C ILE A 873 8.92 5.19 24.07
N THR A 874 8.06 5.84 24.83
CA THR A 874 8.33 6.15 26.22
C THR A 874 7.24 5.55 27.09
N PRO A 875 7.54 4.65 28.05
CA PRO A 875 6.53 4.12 28.96
C PRO A 875 6.03 5.14 30.00
N ALA A 876 6.60 6.36 30.05
CA ALA A 876 6.19 7.38 31.00
C ALA A 876 4.94 8.12 30.50
N ASP A 877 3.84 7.97 31.25
CA ASP A 877 2.61 8.79 31.34
C ASP A 877 1.90 9.24 30.05
N GLU A 878 2.34 8.80 28.87
CA GLU A 878 1.75 9.23 27.61
C GLU A 878 1.60 8.05 26.66
N ASP A 879 0.35 7.75 26.29
CA ASP A 879 -0.04 6.86 25.19
C ASP A 879 0.46 7.40 23.83
N ALA A 880 1.78 7.51 23.61
CA ALA A 880 2.34 7.80 22.28
C ALA A 880 3.66 7.11 21.90
N VAL A 881 3.83 6.92 20.60
CA VAL A 881 5.12 6.73 19.90
C VAL A 881 5.61 8.10 19.43
N PHE A 882 6.89 8.38 19.46
CA PHE A 882 7.46 9.62 18.92
C PHE A 882 8.17 9.33 17.62
N GLU A 883 7.83 10.06 16.56
CA GLU A 883 8.55 10.05 15.29
C GLU A 883 9.59 11.17 15.27
N VAL A 884 10.83 10.84 14.95
CA VAL A 884 11.94 11.78 14.82
C VAL A 884 12.32 11.87 13.34
N THR A 885 12.25 13.08 12.80
CA THR A 885 12.72 13.38 11.45
C THR A 885 14.20 13.73 11.50
N ILE A 886 15.02 12.90 10.85
CA ILE A 886 16.47 13.08 10.83
C ILE A 886 16.83 14.26 9.90
N GLY A 887 17.19 15.41 10.47
CA GLY A 887 17.59 16.63 9.76
C GLY A 887 19.07 16.62 9.33
N ALA A 888 19.45 17.44 8.34
CA ALA A 888 20.84 17.58 7.90
C ALA A 888 21.71 18.41 8.89
N THR A 889 21.06 19.12 9.81
CA THR A 889 21.70 19.97 10.83
C THR A 889 21.76 19.24 12.18
N ALA A 890 22.43 19.85 13.17
CA ALA A 890 22.50 19.34 14.54
C ALA A 890 21.16 19.42 15.31
N THR A 891 20.06 19.80 14.65
CA THR A 891 18.73 19.92 15.24
C THR A 891 17.74 19.05 14.46
N TRP A 892 17.09 18.10 15.14
CA TRP A 892 16.07 17.23 14.57
C TRP A 892 14.69 17.55 15.16
N THR A 893 13.64 17.32 14.39
CA THR A 893 12.26 17.57 14.82
C THR A 893 11.61 16.28 15.26
N VAL A 894 10.76 16.39 16.29
CA VAL A 894 10.04 15.25 16.86
C VAL A 894 8.55 15.53 16.81
N ARG A 895 7.79 14.52 16.39
CA ARG A 895 6.34 14.52 16.30
C ARG A 895 5.80 13.40 17.19
N ARG A 896 4.96 13.74 18.17
CA ARG A 896 4.21 12.75 18.95
C ARG A 896 3.16 12.08 18.05
N LEU A 897 3.07 10.76 18.10
CA LEU A 897 2.10 9.92 17.41
C LEU A 897 1.27 9.20 18.47
N PRO A 898 0.01 9.56 18.68
CA PRO A 898 -0.87 8.77 19.54
C PRO A 898 -1.04 7.36 18.94
N TRP A 899 -1.14 6.34 19.78
CA TRP A 899 -1.59 5.02 19.36
C TRP A 899 -3.09 4.95 19.61
N GLU A 900 -3.87 4.72 18.56
CA GLU A 900 -5.31 4.55 18.65
C GLU A 900 -5.66 3.06 18.74
N GLY A 901 -6.53 2.67 19.65
CA GLY A 901 -6.92 1.26 19.86
C GLY A 901 -8.23 1.17 20.61
N SER A 902 -8.69 -0.04 20.89
CA SER A 902 -9.83 -0.20 21.82
C SER A 902 -9.43 0.35 23.19
N ALA A 903 -10.37 0.94 23.93
CA ALA A 903 -10.09 1.48 25.28
C ALA A 903 -9.49 0.41 26.21
N ALA A 904 -9.87 -0.86 26.00
CA ALA A 904 -9.34 -2.01 26.73
C ALA A 904 -7.89 -2.34 26.34
N ASP A 905 -7.52 -2.28 25.05
CA ASP A 905 -6.14 -2.55 24.61
C ASP A 905 -5.18 -1.43 25.03
N VAL A 906 -5.61 -0.16 24.95
CA VAL A 906 -4.81 0.99 25.40
C VAL A 906 -4.61 0.95 26.92
N SER A 907 -5.67 0.66 27.69
CA SER A 907 -5.59 0.48 29.14
C SER A 907 -4.77 -0.75 29.56
N ALA A 908 -4.84 -1.85 28.80
CA ALA A 908 -4.05 -3.06 29.03
C ALA A 908 -2.55 -2.83 28.80
N ILE A 909 -2.17 -1.99 27.83
CA ILE A 909 -0.78 -1.58 27.63
C ILE A 909 -0.33 -0.75 28.85
N GLY A 910 -1.10 0.27 29.24
CA GLY A 910 -0.81 1.12 30.39
C GLY A 910 -0.68 0.36 31.72
N SER A 911 -1.53 -0.65 31.95
CA SER A 911 -1.54 -1.46 33.18
C SER A 911 -0.56 -2.65 33.16
N ALA A 912 -0.16 -3.15 31.98
CA ALA A 912 0.88 -4.17 31.84
C ALA A 912 2.31 -3.57 31.91
N ILE A 913 2.44 -2.25 31.77
CA ILE A 913 3.67 -1.52 32.10
C ILE A 913 3.79 -1.53 33.63
N ASP A 914 4.53 -2.52 34.14
CA ASP A 914 4.96 -2.53 35.54
C ASP A 914 5.93 -1.35 35.73
N LEU A 915 5.37 -0.18 36.09
CA LEU A 915 6.09 1.08 36.34
C LEU A 915 7.17 0.98 37.42
N VAL A 916 7.26 -0.17 38.09
CA VAL A 916 8.14 -0.38 39.24
C VAL A 916 9.49 -1.02 38.84
N VAL A 917 9.68 -1.69 37.69
CA VAL A 917 10.97 -2.37 37.41
C VAL A 917 11.36 -2.53 35.90
N TYR A 918 12.42 -1.83 35.47
CA TYR A 918 13.45 -2.15 34.45
C TYR A 918 13.13 -3.01 33.20
N THR A 919 12.18 -2.63 32.35
CA THR A 919 11.83 -3.36 31.11
C THR A 919 12.71 -3.01 29.88
N PHE A 920 13.97 -3.47 29.82
CA PHE A 920 14.97 -2.85 28.91
C PHE A 920 14.65 -2.78 27.41
N LYS A 921 14.36 -3.88 26.72
CA LYS A 921 13.90 -3.82 25.32
C LYS A 921 13.33 -5.16 24.88
N ARG A 922 12.02 -5.23 24.67
CA ARG A 922 11.34 -6.38 24.00
C ARG A 922 10.42 -5.86 22.91
N PHE A 923 10.95 -4.87 22.22
CA PHE A 923 10.28 -4.03 21.26
C PHE A 923 11.15 -3.94 20.02
N ALA A 924 10.58 -4.23 18.86
CA ALA A 924 11.31 -4.06 17.62
C ALA A 924 10.38 -3.73 16.44
N TYR A 925 10.89 -2.96 15.48
CA TYR A 925 10.26 -2.77 14.19
C TYR A 925 10.45 -4.04 13.34
N CYS A 926 9.36 -4.75 13.12
CA CYS A 926 9.36 -5.95 12.29
C CYS A 926 9.19 -5.54 10.82
N SER A 927 10.31 -5.28 10.14
CA SER A 927 10.30 -4.64 8.81
C SER A 927 9.49 -5.39 7.75
N LYS A 928 9.40 -6.73 7.82
CA LYS A 928 8.55 -7.50 6.92
C LYS A 928 7.06 -7.44 7.26
N ALA A 929 6.71 -7.22 8.53
CA ALA A 929 5.34 -7.04 9.00
C ALA A 929 4.91 -5.56 9.05
N ARG A 930 5.84 -4.63 8.77
CA ARG A 930 5.66 -3.16 8.76
C ARG A 930 5.00 -2.59 10.01
N CYS A 931 5.19 -3.25 11.13
CA CYS A 931 4.69 -2.82 12.41
C CYS A 931 5.75 -3.05 13.46
N PHE A 932 5.62 -2.29 14.53
CA PHE A 932 6.31 -2.56 15.77
C PHE A 932 5.59 -3.66 16.53
N VAL A 933 6.37 -4.55 17.16
CA VAL A 933 5.84 -5.58 18.05
C VAL A 933 6.47 -5.41 19.43
N TYR A 934 5.63 -5.42 20.46
CA TYR A 934 5.97 -5.14 21.86
C TYR A 934 5.53 -6.29 22.77
N ILE A 935 6.44 -6.74 23.64
CA ILE A 935 6.20 -7.79 24.64
C ILE A 935 6.41 -7.18 26.04
N PRO A 936 5.33 -6.78 26.77
CA PRO A 936 5.43 -5.98 27.99
C PRO A 936 5.92 -6.77 29.21
N ALA A 937 5.43 -7.99 29.40
CA ALA A 937 5.75 -8.82 30.56
C ALA A 937 5.54 -10.31 30.23
N ARG A 938 6.01 -11.18 31.12
CA ARG A 938 5.88 -12.64 31.00
C ARG A 938 4.46 -13.13 30.77
N ASN A 939 3.53 -12.61 31.57
CA ASN A 939 2.13 -13.03 31.58
C ASN A 939 1.23 -12.06 30.81
N ALA A 940 1.81 -11.04 30.16
CA ALA A 940 1.04 -10.04 29.43
C ALA A 940 0.90 -10.41 27.94
N PRO A 941 -0.17 -9.94 27.28
CA PRO A 941 -0.32 -10.09 25.83
C PRO A 941 0.81 -9.42 25.05
N VAL A 942 1.06 -9.91 23.84
CA VAL A 942 1.93 -9.22 22.86
C VAL A 942 1.10 -8.21 22.09
N PHE A 943 1.66 -7.04 21.83
CA PHE A 943 0.99 -5.96 21.10
C PHE A 943 1.73 -5.67 19.79
N ALA A 944 0.99 -5.30 18.75
CA ALA A 944 1.54 -4.71 17.55
C ALA A 944 1.04 -3.28 17.40
N PHE A 945 1.89 -2.37 16.96
CA PHE A 945 1.55 -1.00 16.59
C PHE A 945 2.10 -0.69 15.22
N ARG A 946 1.26 -0.15 14.34
CA ARG A 946 1.71 0.26 13.03
C ARG A 946 1.77 1.78 12.96
N PRO A 947 2.95 2.40 12.74
CA PRO A 947 3.04 3.85 12.66
C PRO A 947 2.21 4.43 11.50
N PRO A 948 1.66 5.65 11.64
CA PRO A 948 1.05 6.35 10.53
C PRO A 948 2.05 6.58 9.39
N GLY A 949 1.68 6.24 8.15
CA GLY A 949 2.54 6.43 6.98
C GLY A 949 3.63 5.39 6.78
N VAL A 950 3.52 4.23 7.45
CA VAL A 950 4.31 3.00 7.30
C VAL A 950 3.37 1.87 6.94
#